data_AF-A0A7V2FXB0-F1
#
_entry.id   AF-A0A7V2FXB0-F1
#
_cell.length_a   1.000
_cell.length_b   1.000
_cell.length_c   1.000
_cell.angle_alpha   90.00
_cell.angle_beta   90.00
_cell.angle_gamma   90.00
#
_symmetry.space_group_name_H-M   'P 1'
#
loop_
_entity.id
_entity.type
_entity.pdbx_description
1 polymer ?
#
loop_
_entity_poly.entity_id
_entity_poly.type
_entity_poly.pdbx_seq_one_letter_code
_entity_poly.pdbx_strand_id
1 'polypeptide(L)'
;MTTPADNLKQAALAYAEMGYAVFPVTPGAKAPPLTAHGCLDASAHAAQVEAWWDAYPSANIAIATAGLMVIDIDGADNPWLTDQPERQLQLAAAPCSLTANGGRQFIYRQPPGRAWRNTAGRLAPHVDTRGNGGYILVAPSVLDGGKTYRWQPTCELEQAPTALPTPPDWLAAMLDALEQPAAEAPAPTDGNSIPEGQRNQALARIAGSMRRVGMTQAEILAALQRANTDRCRPPIPPQEVERIAASIARYEPDQAFTAAVEGHWDQMAQGEAEQELAAPPLPDPGPLPDELLRVPGFIGEVMDYCLATAPYPNPVMAFCGALALQAFLAGRRVRDPGDNRTNIYLLGLAHSAAGKDWPRKVNTRILHEIGLSDGLGDRFASGEGIQDALFLQPSMLFQTDEIDGMLQSINKAKDARHENVMGTLLTLYSASSSVFPMRRKAGQEAPSAIDQPNLVIFGTAIPNHYYEALSERMLTNGFFARMVILEAGRRGPGQEPRIVDLPPRVLETARWWANYRPGTGNLEDWHPSPTIVQLTPEAQALLVETRQQAEAEYAAAEARSDPVGTTVWGRVSEQTRKLALLHAVSANHTAPSIDAAAVSWAAQFAMHQTRRMLFMAQAHVADNPFHAECLKLLQKLRAAPGQEMAHSVLLKRMKTDSKRFGDLIETLSQNGGIEIVTTPRPGTAHRRYRLLE
;
A
#
# COMPACT_ATOMS: atom_id res chain seq x y z
N MET A 1 35.88 16.62 34.66
CA MET A 1 34.71 17.15 33.93
C MET A 1 34.02 15.96 33.32
N THR A 2 32.80 15.63 33.74
CA THR A 2 32.01 14.54 33.16
C THR A 2 31.71 14.85 31.70
N THR A 3 31.93 13.90 30.80
CA THR A 3 31.61 14.10 29.38
C THR A 3 30.08 14.01 29.16
N PRO A 4 29.52 14.59 28.09
CA PRO A 4 28.10 14.44 27.76
C PRO A 4 27.63 12.98 27.64
N ALA A 5 28.53 12.07 27.25
CA ALA A 5 28.28 10.63 27.17
C ALA A 5 28.20 9.98 28.57
N ASP A 6 29.07 10.38 29.50
CA ASP A 6 29.00 9.92 30.90
C ASP A 6 27.67 10.33 31.56
N ASN A 7 27.12 11.48 31.16
CA ASN A 7 25.85 11.99 31.67
C ASN A 7 24.63 11.14 31.21
N LEU A 8 24.63 10.66 29.96
CA LEU A 8 23.54 9.80 29.44
C LEU A 8 23.55 8.42 30.11
N LYS A 9 24.72 7.81 30.26
CA LYS A 9 24.87 6.53 30.96
C LYS A 9 24.42 6.63 32.42
N GLN A 10 24.88 7.66 33.14
CA GLN A 10 24.49 7.88 34.54
C GLN A 10 22.98 8.10 34.70
N ALA A 11 22.38 8.91 33.82
CA ALA A 11 20.94 9.11 33.83
C ALA A 11 20.15 7.83 33.53
N ALA A 12 20.59 7.03 32.55
CA ALA A 12 19.94 5.76 32.23
C ALA A 12 19.98 4.78 33.42
N LEU A 13 21.12 4.73 34.14
CA LEU A 13 21.26 3.92 35.35
C LEU A 13 20.39 4.44 36.49
N ALA A 14 20.27 5.76 36.66
CA ALA A 14 19.39 6.34 37.68
C ALA A 14 17.91 5.98 37.44
N TYR A 15 17.44 5.99 36.18
CA TYR A 15 16.09 5.49 35.85
C TYR A 15 15.92 3.99 36.12
N ALA A 16 16.91 3.19 35.76
CA ALA A 16 16.90 1.76 36.02
C ALA A 16 16.89 1.43 37.53
N GLU A 17 17.66 2.17 38.33
CA GLU A 17 17.70 2.03 39.80
C GLU A 17 16.35 2.37 40.44
N MET A 18 15.63 3.37 39.89
CA MET A 18 14.24 3.66 40.28
C MET A 18 13.23 2.60 39.81
N GLY A 19 13.65 1.62 39.01
CA GLY A 19 12.82 0.51 38.52
C GLY A 19 12.15 0.76 37.16
N TYR A 20 12.54 1.80 36.42
CA TYR A 20 12.07 2.01 35.05
C TYR A 20 12.83 1.14 34.06
N ALA A 21 12.10 0.44 33.19
CA ALA A 21 12.71 -0.33 32.10
C ALA A 21 13.17 0.65 31.00
N VAL A 22 14.49 0.82 30.86
CA VAL A 22 15.11 1.71 29.87
C VAL A 22 15.71 0.93 28.71
N PHE A 23 15.95 1.62 27.58
CA PHE A 23 16.72 1.08 26.46
C PHE A 23 17.33 2.20 25.60
N PRO A 24 18.42 1.93 24.87
CA PRO A 24 19.08 2.90 24.01
C PRO A 24 18.32 3.15 22.70
N VAL A 25 18.22 4.42 22.30
CA VAL A 25 17.67 4.87 21.00
C VAL A 25 18.73 5.64 20.22
N THR A 26 18.63 5.61 18.88
CA THR A 26 19.56 6.29 17.97
C THR A 26 19.87 7.73 18.41
N PRO A 27 21.17 8.11 18.56
CA PRO A 27 21.57 9.47 18.91
C PRO A 27 20.98 10.52 17.96
N GLY A 28 20.54 11.67 18.47
CA GLY A 28 19.97 12.74 17.64
C GLY A 28 18.55 12.46 17.12
N ALA A 29 17.99 11.26 17.33
CA ALA A 29 16.70 10.86 16.81
C ALA A 29 15.77 10.26 17.89
N LYS A 30 14.49 10.11 17.54
CA LYS A 30 13.46 9.43 18.38
C LYS A 30 13.33 7.93 18.06
N ALA A 31 13.93 7.50 16.94
CA ALA A 31 13.90 6.14 16.40
C ALA A 31 15.03 5.99 15.36
N PRO A 32 15.45 4.77 15.01
CA PRO A 32 15.05 3.50 15.61
C PRO A 32 15.69 3.25 17.00
N PRO A 33 15.12 2.35 17.82
CA PRO A 33 15.82 1.74 18.96
C PRO A 33 17.11 1.02 18.52
N LEU A 34 18.11 0.97 19.40
CA LEU A 34 19.38 0.25 19.14
C LEU A 34 19.39 -1.19 19.67
N THR A 35 18.24 -1.66 20.15
CA THR A 35 17.99 -3.03 20.62
C THR A 35 17.37 -3.89 19.51
N ALA A 36 17.59 -5.21 19.56
CA ALA A 36 17.19 -6.14 18.49
C ALA A 36 15.66 -6.24 18.33
N HIS A 37 14.91 -6.19 19.44
CA HIS A 37 13.44 -6.26 19.45
C HIS A 37 12.80 -4.94 19.90
N GLY A 38 13.52 -3.82 19.78
CA GLY A 38 13.00 -2.50 20.14
C GLY A 38 12.68 -2.38 21.64
N CYS A 39 11.57 -1.74 21.98
CA CYS A 39 11.18 -1.50 23.39
C CYS A 39 10.87 -2.79 24.17
N LEU A 40 10.70 -3.95 23.50
CA LEU A 40 10.49 -5.23 24.17
C LEU A 40 11.74 -5.72 24.91
N ASP A 41 12.92 -5.26 24.50
CA ASP A 41 14.18 -5.59 25.17
C ASP A 41 14.46 -4.68 26.38
N ALA A 42 13.60 -3.69 26.68
CA ALA A 42 13.84 -2.72 27.75
C ALA A 42 14.10 -3.37 29.11
N SER A 43 15.04 -2.82 29.87
CA SER A 43 15.53 -3.44 31.09
C SER A 43 15.77 -2.42 32.20
N ALA A 44 15.51 -2.83 33.44
CA ALA A 44 15.93 -2.12 34.65
C ALA A 44 17.18 -2.76 35.30
N HIS A 45 17.75 -3.82 34.68
CA HIS A 45 18.93 -4.49 35.22
C HIS A 45 20.19 -3.68 34.92
N ALA A 46 20.86 -3.18 35.98
CA ALA A 46 22.03 -2.31 35.87
C ALA A 46 23.11 -2.83 34.90
N ALA A 47 23.47 -4.12 34.98
CA ALA A 47 24.47 -4.72 34.09
C ALA A 47 24.09 -4.65 32.60
N GLN A 48 22.80 -4.80 32.28
CA GLN A 48 22.30 -4.71 30.90
C GLN A 48 22.31 -3.27 30.40
N VAL A 49 21.93 -2.33 31.27
CA VAL A 49 21.93 -0.89 30.98
C VAL A 49 23.36 -0.39 30.81
N GLU A 50 24.30 -0.80 31.66
CA GLU A 50 25.73 -0.50 31.52
C GLU A 50 26.26 -0.99 30.17
N ALA A 51 26.00 -2.25 29.83
CA ALA A 51 26.45 -2.84 28.57
C ALA A 51 25.94 -2.07 27.33
N TRP A 52 24.70 -1.60 27.36
CA TRP A 52 24.14 -0.81 26.27
C TRP A 52 24.81 0.56 26.11
N TRP A 53 25.05 1.28 27.19
CA TRP A 53 25.69 2.60 27.12
C TRP A 53 27.21 2.53 27.01
N ASP A 54 27.83 1.38 27.29
CA ASP A 54 29.22 1.10 26.91
C ASP A 54 29.35 0.87 25.39
N ALA A 55 28.38 0.18 24.79
CA ALA A 55 28.32 -0.03 23.34
C ALA A 55 27.90 1.24 22.57
N TYR A 56 26.99 2.03 23.15
CA TYR A 56 26.42 3.22 22.51
C TYR A 56 26.44 4.44 23.46
N PRO A 57 27.61 5.07 23.70
CA PRO A 57 27.74 6.11 24.72
C PRO A 57 26.91 7.38 24.48
N SER A 58 26.52 7.65 23.24
CA SER A 58 25.71 8.81 22.84
C SER A 58 24.23 8.48 22.63
N ALA A 59 23.79 7.27 22.95
CA ALA A 59 22.40 6.85 22.74
C ALA A 59 21.42 7.67 23.60
N ASN A 60 20.31 8.05 22.97
CA ASN A 60 19.17 8.64 23.66
C ASN A 60 18.53 7.61 24.60
N ILE A 61 17.93 8.08 25.68
CA ILE A 61 17.29 7.25 26.71
C ILE A 61 15.80 7.19 26.44
N ALA A 62 15.27 5.98 26.27
CA ALA A 62 13.85 5.73 26.26
C ALA A 62 13.42 4.87 27.45
N ILE A 63 12.22 5.15 27.98
CA ILE A 63 11.53 4.33 28.99
C ILE A 63 10.37 3.60 28.30
N ALA A 64 10.31 2.27 28.46
CA ALA A 64 9.15 1.49 28.05
C ALA A 64 7.95 1.79 28.94
N THR A 65 6.77 2.01 28.36
CA THR A 65 5.57 2.43 29.10
C THR A 65 4.73 1.25 29.60
N ALA A 66 5.35 0.08 29.80
CA ALA A 66 4.68 -1.08 30.39
C ALA A 66 4.32 -0.78 31.85
N GLY A 67 3.03 -0.87 32.20
CA GLY A 67 2.53 -0.49 33.53
C GLY A 67 2.43 1.02 33.78
N LEU A 68 2.75 1.85 32.77
CA LEU A 68 2.64 3.30 32.82
C LEU A 68 1.56 3.81 31.85
N MET A 69 1.06 5.01 32.10
CA MET A 69 0.24 5.76 31.16
C MET A 69 0.82 7.16 31.01
N VAL A 70 1.23 7.51 29.78
CA VAL A 70 1.77 8.84 29.48
C VAL A 70 0.79 9.59 28.58
N ILE A 71 0.50 10.83 28.96
CA ILE A 71 -0.26 11.77 28.11
C ILE A 71 0.74 12.69 27.43
N ASP A 72 0.88 12.54 26.11
CA ASP A 72 1.83 13.30 25.28
C ASP A 72 1.07 14.38 24.52
N ILE A 73 1.23 15.62 24.97
CA ILE A 73 0.61 16.80 24.38
C ILE A 73 1.63 17.45 23.44
N ASP A 74 1.34 17.43 22.14
CA ASP A 74 2.17 18.05 21.13
C ASP A 74 1.88 19.55 20.99
N GLY A 75 2.95 20.36 20.98
CA GLY A 75 2.90 21.81 20.80
C GLY A 75 2.75 22.60 22.11
N ALA A 76 3.51 23.69 22.23
CA ALA A 76 3.50 24.53 23.42
C ALA A 76 2.12 25.18 23.68
N ASP A 77 1.46 25.59 22.60
CA ASP A 77 0.18 26.31 22.57
C ASP A 77 -1.03 25.40 22.34
N ASN A 78 -0.92 24.10 22.63
CA ASN A 78 -2.04 23.17 22.46
C ASN A 78 -3.26 23.63 23.30
N PRO A 79 -4.46 23.80 22.69
CA PRO A 79 -5.61 24.36 23.37
C PRO A 79 -6.35 23.37 24.29
N TRP A 80 -5.88 22.12 24.39
CA TRP A 80 -6.53 21.11 25.22
C TRP A 80 -6.49 21.50 26.69
N LEU A 81 -7.69 21.57 27.29
CA LEU A 81 -7.95 21.99 28.68
C LEU A 81 -7.68 23.47 28.99
N THR A 82 -7.44 24.32 27.99
CA THR A 82 -7.25 25.78 28.21
C THR A 82 -8.47 26.45 28.86
N ASP A 83 -9.67 25.93 28.61
CA ASP A 83 -10.92 26.37 29.23
C ASP A 83 -11.28 25.63 30.54
N GLN A 84 -10.41 24.72 31.01
CA GLN A 84 -10.63 23.83 32.14
C GLN A 84 -9.43 23.87 33.13
N PRO A 85 -9.20 25.00 33.82
CA PRO A 85 -8.02 25.21 34.67
C PRO A 85 -7.89 24.19 35.81
N GLU A 86 -9.00 23.71 36.35
CA GLU A 86 -8.99 22.66 37.39
C GLU A 86 -8.43 21.34 36.88
N ARG A 87 -8.79 20.92 35.66
CA ARG A 87 -8.25 19.70 35.04
C ARG A 87 -6.79 19.87 34.65
N GLN A 88 -6.40 21.06 34.22
CA GLN A 88 -5.01 21.38 33.93
C GLN A 88 -4.13 21.27 35.19
N LEU A 89 -4.61 21.76 36.34
CA LEU A 89 -3.91 21.64 37.61
C LEU A 89 -3.79 20.18 38.07
N GLN A 90 -4.85 19.39 37.92
CA GLN A 90 -4.83 17.96 38.22
C GLN A 90 -3.90 17.16 37.29
N LEU A 91 -3.82 17.54 36.01
CA LEU A 91 -2.89 16.94 35.05
C LEU A 91 -1.44 17.24 35.45
N ALA A 92 -1.16 18.49 35.84
CA ALA A 92 0.17 18.95 36.26
C ALA A 92 0.67 18.36 37.60
N ALA A 93 -0.14 17.58 38.31
CA ALA A 93 0.27 16.90 39.54
C ALA A 93 1.18 15.68 39.30
N ALA A 94 1.33 15.24 38.04
CA ALA A 94 2.24 14.15 37.65
C ALA A 94 3.61 14.67 37.20
N PRO A 95 4.67 13.85 37.26
CA PRO A 95 5.94 14.16 36.62
C PRO A 95 5.77 14.52 35.15
N CYS A 96 6.44 15.59 34.73
CA CYS A 96 6.23 16.22 33.43
C CYS A 96 7.57 16.39 32.69
N SER A 97 7.69 15.73 31.54
CA SER A 97 8.81 15.90 30.62
C SER A 97 8.44 16.90 29.53
N LEU A 98 9.26 17.94 29.37
CA LEU A 98 9.20 18.89 28.27
C LEU A 98 9.86 18.26 27.04
N THR A 99 9.09 18.10 25.96
CA THR A 99 9.60 17.47 24.74
C THR A 99 10.45 18.44 23.94
N ALA A 100 11.35 17.89 23.14
CA ALA A 100 12.28 18.67 22.30
C ALA A 100 11.59 19.66 21.34
N ASN A 101 10.30 19.52 21.04
CA ASN A 101 9.53 20.43 20.16
C ASN A 101 8.53 21.32 20.92
N GLY A 102 8.68 21.45 22.24
CA GLY A 102 7.84 22.33 23.07
C GLY A 102 6.53 21.72 23.59
N GLY A 103 6.34 20.41 23.41
CA GLY A 103 5.21 19.67 23.99
C GLY A 103 5.48 19.23 25.44
N ARG A 104 4.52 18.51 26.04
CA ARG A 104 4.56 18.04 27.45
C ARG A 104 4.12 16.59 27.56
N GLN A 105 4.85 15.80 28.35
CA GLN A 105 4.57 14.39 28.64
C GLN A 105 4.31 14.20 30.12
N PHE A 106 3.06 13.94 30.50
CA PHE A 106 2.66 13.69 31.89
C PHE A 106 2.61 12.18 32.17
N ILE A 107 3.33 11.72 33.20
CA ILE A 107 3.60 10.29 33.43
C ILE A 107 2.84 9.79 34.67
N TYR A 108 1.97 8.80 34.47
CA TYR A 108 1.20 8.14 35.52
C TYR A 108 1.52 6.64 35.59
N ARG A 109 1.25 6.02 36.74
CA ARG A 109 1.15 4.55 36.79
C ARG A 109 -0.24 4.10 36.37
N GLN A 110 -0.33 2.93 35.72
CA GLN A 110 -1.62 2.31 35.47
C GLN A 110 -2.21 1.76 36.78
N PRO A 111 -3.50 2.00 37.08
CA PRO A 111 -4.16 1.36 38.21
C PRO A 111 -4.32 -0.15 37.97
N PRO A 112 -4.28 -0.99 39.02
CA PRO A 112 -4.49 -2.43 38.88
C PRO A 112 -5.78 -2.77 38.13
N GLY A 113 -5.71 -3.72 37.19
CA GLY A 113 -6.87 -4.16 36.41
C GLY A 113 -7.19 -3.31 35.17
N ARG A 114 -6.45 -2.24 34.90
CA ARG A 114 -6.53 -1.47 33.65
C ARG A 114 -5.27 -1.68 32.82
N ALA A 115 -5.44 -1.85 31.52
CA ALA A 115 -4.35 -2.17 30.58
C ALA A 115 -4.39 -1.27 29.34
N TRP A 116 -4.60 0.03 29.57
CA TRP A 116 -4.79 1.03 28.54
C TRP A 116 -3.72 0.99 27.44
N ARG A 117 -4.19 1.07 26.18
CA ARG A 117 -3.38 1.00 24.96
C ARG A 117 -2.94 2.38 24.46
N ASN A 118 -2.01 2.37 23.51
CA ASN A 118 -1.59 3.58 22.80
C ASN A 118 -2.73 4.13 21.93
N THR A 119 -2.94 5.44 21.97
CA THR A 119 -3.87 6.14 21.08
C THR A 119 -3.20 7.37 20.49
N ALA A 120 -3.66 7.80 19.31
CA ALA A 120 -3.17 9.00 18.65
C ALA A 120 -4.33 9.98 18.43
N GLY A 121 -4.24 11.18 19.01
CA GLY A 121 -5.23 12.24 18.88
C GLY A 121 -6.67 11.90 19.34
N ARG A 122 -6.85 10.86 20.18
CA ARG A 122 -8.18 10.36 20.57
C ARG A 122 -8.77 11.08 21.78
N LEU A 123 -7.93 11.56 22.71
CA LEU A 123 -8.38 12.38 23.83
C LEU A 123 -8.72 13.81 23.38
N ALA A 124 -7.92 14.34 22.45
CA ALA A 124 -8.12 15.60 21.75
C ALA A 124 -7.13 15.68 20.57
N PRO A 125 -7.33 16.60 19.60
CA PRO A 125 -6.33 16.86 18.56
C PRO A 125 -4.95 17.12 19.15
N HIS A 126 -3.93 16.42 18.64
CA HIS A 126 -2.53 16.51 19.09
C HIS A 126 -2.31 16.12 20.56
N VAL A 127 -3.17 15.25 21.11
CA VAL A 127 -3.00 14.64 22.43
C VAL A 127 -2.98 13.12 22.27
N ASP A 128 -1.80 12.55 22.42
CA ASP A 128 -1.52 11.12 22.29
C ASP A 128 -1.44 10.45 23.65
N THR A 129 -1.71 9.13 23.68
CA THR A 129 -1.51 8.31 24.89
C THR A 129 -0.45 7.23 24.62
N ARG A 130 0.45 7.02 25.58
CA ARG A 130 1.43 5.92 25.57
C ARG A 130 1.18 5.02 26.78
N GLY A 131 0.59 3.85 26.51
CA GLY A 131 0.33 2.79 27.47
C GLY A 131 1.17 1.55 27.18
N ASN A 132 0.62 0.36 27.44
CA ASN A 132 1.38 -0.88 27.29
C ASN A 132 1.83 -1.10 25.83
N GLY A 133 3.09 -1.48 25.63
CA GLY A 133 3.70 -1.65 24.30
C GLY A 133 4.17 -0.35 23.63
N GLY A 134 4.10 0.79 24.31
CA GLY A 134 4.71 2.06 23.91
C GLY A 134 6.06 2.32 24.58
N TYR A 135 6.66 3.47 24.25
CA TYR A 135 7.80 4.04 24.96
C TYR A 135 7.79 5.57 24.82
N ILE A 136 8.55 6.25 25.70
CA ILE A 136 8.81 7.69 25.61
C ILE A 136 10.32 7.95 25.69
N LEU A 137 10.79 9.01 25.04
CA LEU A 137 12.13 9.54 25.27
C LEU A 137 12.12 10.44 26.50
N VAL A 138 13.18 10.38 27.30
CA VAL A 138 13.30 11.16 28.55
C VAL A 138 14.59 11.96 28.60
N ALA A 139 14.64 12.96 29.48
CA ALA A 139 15.85 13.74 29.71
C ALA A 139 17.02 12.85 30.19
N PRO A 140 18.27 13.11 29.79
CA PRO A 140 18.75 14.27 29.04
C PRO A 140 18.88 14.03 27.51
N SER A 141 18.02 13.19 26.90
CA SER A 141 18.07 12.89 25.46
C SER A 141 18.06 14.15 24.57
N VAL A 142 18.81 14.10 23.47
CA VAL A 142 19.00 15.22 22.53
C VAL A 142 18.64 14.79 21.11
N LEU A 143 17.88 15.64 20.43
CA LEU A 143 17.56 15.52 19.01
C LEU A 143 18.43 16.46 18.16
N ASP A 144 18.52 16.13 16.88
CA ASP A 144 19.22 16.93 15.87
C ASP A 144 18.75 18.39 15.90
N GLY A 145 19.70 19.30 15.71
CA GLY A 145 19.48 20.74 15.90
C GLY A 145 19.55 21.21 17.35
N GLY A 146 20.05 20.37 18.27
CA GLY A 146 20.33 20.75 19.66
C GLY A 146 19.10 20.83 20.56
N LYS A 147 17.98 20.26 20.13
CA LYS A 147 16.73 20.26 20.89
C LYS A 147 16.73 19.16 21.93
N THR A 148 16.48 19.49 23.19
CA THR A 148 16.69 18.56 24.31
C THR A 148 15.40 18.24 25.03
N TYR A 149 15.23 16.98 25.45
CA TYR A 149 14.24 16.62 26.46
C TYR A 149 14.70 17.12 27.84
N ARG A 150 13.78 17.69 28.61
CA ARG A 150 14.06 18.22 29.96
C ARG A 150 12.89 17.91 30.88
N TRP A 151 13.16 17.66 32.15
CA TRP A 151 12.09 17.68 33.14
C TRP A 151 11.61 19.11 33.37
N GLN A 152 10.30 19.29 33.48
CA GLN A 152 9.73 20.54 33.96
C GLN A 152 10.20 20.74 35.41
N PRO A 153 10.71 21.92 35.80
CA PRO A 153 11.21 22.15 37.15
C PRO A 153 10.15 21.82 38.19
N THR A 154 10.53 21.10 39.25
CA THR A 154 9.66 20.62 40.34
C THR A 154 8.68 19.51 39.97
N CYS A 155 8.74 19.01 38.73
CA CYS A 155 7.94 17.90 38.21
C CYS A 155 8.85 16.80 37.64
N GLU A 156 10.05 16.62 38.20
CA GLU A 156 11.02 15.59 37.82
C GLU A 156 10.50 14.18 38.14
N LEU A 157 10.98 13.19 37.38
CA LEU A 157 10.70 11.78 37.63
C LEU A 157 11.69 11.22 38.66
N GLU A 158 11.36 11.39 39.95
CA GLU A 158 12.23 11.00 41.08
C GLU A 158 11.69 9.82 41.90
N GLN A 159 10.54 9.28 41.49
CA GLN A 159 9.83 8.23 42.22
C GLN A 159 9.81 6.94 41.41
N ALA A 160 9.80 5.79 42.09
CA ALA A 160 9.62 4.50 41.45
C ALA A 160 8.24 4.39 40.76
N PRO A 161 8.08 3.56 39.71
CA PRO A 161 6.82 3.42 38.97
C PRO A 161 5.59 3.18 39.86
N THR A 162 5.74 2.41 40.93
CA THR A 162 4.65 2.08 41.86
C THR A 162 4.20 3.25 42.72
N ALA A 163 5.06 4.25 42.93
CA ALA A 163 4.80 5.44 43.73
C ALA A 163 4.19 6.60 42.94
N LEU A 164 4.20 6.52 41.59
CA LEU A 164 3.57 7.53 40.74
C LEU A 164 2.07 7.67 41.03
N PRO A 165 1.48 8.85 40.79
CA PRO A 165 0.03 9.00 40.83
C PRO A 165 -0.63 8.17 39.72
N THR A 166 -1.85 7.71 39.96
CA THR A 166 -2.73 7.23 38.90
C THR A 166 -3.34 8.42 38.16
N PRO A 167 -3.81 8.26 36.91
CA PRO A 167 -4.54 9.32 36.21
C PRO A 167 -5.74 9.81 37.06
N PRO A 168 -6.04 11.13 37.09
CA PRO A 168 -7.24 11.65 37.75
C PRO A 168 -8.51 10.99 37.21
N ASP A 169 -9.57 10.89 38.02
CA ASP A 169 -10.78 10.15 37.67
C ASP A 169 -11.40 10.55 36.33
N TRP A 170 -11.42 11.84 36.01
CA TRP A 170 -11.93 12.32 34.73
C TRP A 170 -11.10 11.84 33.54
N LEU A 171 -9.78 11.78 33.70
CA LEU A 171 -8.86 11.32 32.66
C LEU A 171 -8.94 9.80 32.54
N ALA A 172 -9.01 9.10 33.67
CA ALA A 172 -9.21 7.67 33.73
C ALA A 172 -10.52 7.24 33.05
N ALA A 173 -11.61 7.98 33.26
CA ALA A 173 -12.90 7.76 32.58
C ALA A 173 -12.82 8.02 31.07
N MET A 174 -12.10 9.06 30.64
CA MET A 174 -11.85 9.30 29.21
C MET A 174 -11.05 8.15 28.59
N LEU A 175 -10.02 7.65 29.28
CA LEU A 175 -9.20 6.51 28.82
C LEU A 175 -10.03 5.21 28.76
N ASP A 176 -10.89 4.95 29.73
CA ASP A 176 -11.79 3.78 29.72
C ASP A 176 -12.79 3.83 28.55
N ALA A 177 -13.34 5.02 28.26
CA ALA A 177 -14.25 5.21 27.13
C ALA A 177 -13.57 4.95 25.77
N LEU A 178 -12.24 5.09 25.70
CA LEU A 178 -11.46 4.75 24.51
C LEU A 178 -11.17 3.25 24.37
N GLU A 179 -11.29 2.46 25.45
CA GLU A 179 -11.06 1.00 25.43
C GLU A 179 -12.30 0.17 25.17
N GLN A 180 -13.50 0.70 25.41
CA GLN A 180 -14.72 -0.02 25.10
C GLN A 180 -14.89 -0.13 23.58
N PRO A 181 -15.02 -1.36 23.00
CA PRO A 181 -15.54 -1.47 21.65
C PRO A 181 -16.90 -0.76 21.64
N ALA A 182 -17.24 -0.09 20.53
CA ALA A 182 -18.53 0.55 20.37
C ALA A 182 -19.64 -0.50 20.57
N ALA A 183 -20.12 -0.63 21.80
CA ALA A 183 -21.34 -1.32 22.12
C ALA A 183 -22.47 -0.45 21.56
N GLU A 184 -23.38 -1.08 20.83
CA GLU A 184 -24.66 -0.50 20.43
C GLU A 184 -25.24 0.30 21.59
N ALA A 185 -25.25 1.63 21.45
CA ALA A 185 -25.85 2.50 22.45
C ALA A 185 -27.38 2.48 22.26
N PRO A 186 -28.17 2.23 23.32
CA PRO A 186 -29.58 2.56 23.32
C PRO A 186 -29.74 4.08 23.18
N ALA A 187 -30.74 4.51 22.41
CA ALA A 187 -31.04 5.92 22.17
C ALA A 187 -31.25 6.70 23.49
N PRO A 188 -30.62 7.89 23.67
CA PRO A 188 -31.02 8.80 24.75
C PRO A 188 -32.28 9.55 24.34
N THR A 189 -33.37 9.25 25.04
CA THR A 189 -34.52 10.15 25.18
C THR A 189 -34.15 11.34 26.08
N ASP A 190 -34.59 12.52 25.66
CA ASP A 190 -34.44 13.87 26.23
C ASP A 190 -33.13 14.64 25.90
N GLY A 191 -33.27 15.63 25.00
CA GLY A 191 -32.18 16.27 24.28
C GLY A 191 -31.58 17.53 24.92
N ASN A 192 -30.26 17.67 24.78
CA ASN A 192 -29.49 18.87 25.10
C ASN A 192 -30.02 20.14 24.42
N SER A 193 -30.08 21.24 25.18
CA SER A 193 -30.45 22.59 24.75
C SER A 193 -29.43 23.20 23.77
N ILE A 194 -29.88 23.88 22.72
CA ILE A 194 -29.11 24.49 21.64
C ILE A 194 -29.24 26.03 21.74
N PRO A 195 -28.17 26.73 22.15
CA PRO A 195 -28.21 28.17 22.41
C PRO A 195 -28.21 29.01 21.13
N GLU A 196 -28.67 30.26 21.27
CA GLU A 196 -28.66 31.30 20.24
C GLU A 196 -27.29 31.41 19.53
N GLY A 197 -27.32 31.47 18.19
CA GLY A 197 -26.12 31.49 17.33
C GLY A 197 -25.69 30.11 16.79
N GLN A 198 -26.05 29.00 17.43
CA GLN A 198 -25.66 27.65 16.98
C GLN A 198 -26.81 26.84 16.35
N ARG A 199 -28.04 27.34 16.49
CA ARG A 199 -29.29 26.64 16.14
C ARG A 199 -29.39 26.23 14.66
N ASN A 200 -29.09 27.14 13.73
CA ASN A 200 -29.19 26.85 12.29
C ASN A 200 -28.19 25.78 11.84
N GLN A 201 -26.95 25.82 12.34
CA GLN A 201 -25.95 24.79 12.04
C GLN A 201 -26.29 23.45 12.68
N ALA A 202 -26.81 23.45 13.91
CA ALA A 202 -27.21 22.24 14.61
C ALA A 202 -28.39 21.54 13.91
N LEU A 203 -29.45 22.29 13.56
CA LEU A 203 -30.60 21.75 12.83
C LEU A 203 -30.20 21.29 11.42
N ALA A 204 -29.30 21.99 10.72
CA ALA A 204 -28.80 21.55 9.42
C ALA A 204 -27.99 20.25 9.50
N ARG A 205 -27.19 20.04 10.56
CA ARG A 205 -26.48 18.77 10.79
C ARG A 205 -27.44 17.61 11.09
N ILE A 206 -28.45 17.86 11.93
CA ILE A 206 -29.51 16.87 12.23
C ILE A 206 -30.27 16.51 10.96
N ALA A 207 -30.61 17.50 10.13
CA ALA A 207 -31.24 17.28 8.83
C ALA A 207 -30.33 16.47 7.89
N GLY A 208 -29.03 16.77 7.86
CA GLY A 208 -28.06 16.08 7.01
C GLY A 208 -27.88 14.60 7.39
N SER A 209 -27.90 14.28 8.70
CA SER A 209 -27.88 12.88 9.13
C SER A 209 -29.15 12.13 8.74
N MET A 210 -30.32 12.75 8.88
CA MET A 210 -31.59 12.15 8.46
C MET A 210 -31.67 11.96 6.94
N ARG A 211 -31.16 12.93 6.16
CA ARG A 211 -31.13 12.84 4.70
C ARG A 211 -30.19 11.75 4.19
N ARG A 212 -29.03 11.54 4.86
CA ARG A 212 -28.11 10.42 4.54
C ARG A 212 -28.79 9.05 4.66
N VAL A 213 -29.80 8.96 5.52
CA VAL A 213 -30.54 7.73 5.82
C VAL A 213 -31.80 7.63 4.94
N GLY A 214 -31.95 8.47 3.92
CA GLY A 214 -33.05 8.38 2.95
C GLY A 214 -34.30 9.18 3.30
N MET A 215 -34.38 9.82 4.47
CA MET A 215 -35.59 10.54 4.89
C MET A 215 -35.98 11.66 3.91
N THR A 216 -37.28 11.75 3.66
CA THR A 216 -37.90 12.76 2.79
C THR A 216 -37.89 14.13 3.44
N GLN A 217 -38.06 15.18 2.63
CA GLN A 217 -38.15 16.56 3.13
C GLN A 217 -39.23 16.74 4.21
N ALA A 218 -40.38 16.07 4.06
CA ALA A 218 -41.50 16.17 5.00
C ALA A 218 -41.16 15.54 6.37
N GLU A 219 -40.48 14.40 6.37
CA GLU A 219 -40.04 13.70 7.58
C GLU A 219 -38.95 14.47 8.31
N ILE A 220 -37.96 14.98 7.56
CA ILE A 220 -36.92 15.86 8.09
C ILE A 220 -37.56 17.10 8.72
N LEU A 221 -38.51 17.74 8.05
CA LEU A 221 -39.17 18.94 8.56
C LEU A 221 -39.90 18.68 9.88
N ALA A 222 -40.68 17.60 9.97
CA ALA A 222 -41.39 17.24 11.20
C ALA A 222 -40.42 17.03 12.38
N ALA A 223 -39.31 16.32 12.14
CA ALA A 223 -38.28 16.09 13.15
C ALA A 223 -37.56 17.39 13.57
N LEU A 224 -37.24 18.27 12.62
CA LEU A 224 -36.59 19.55 12.93
C LEU A 224 -37.51 20.52 13.68
N GLN A 225 -38.81 20.54 13.37
CA GLN A 225 -39.78 21.35 14.11
C GLN A 225 -39.83 20.93 15.57
N ARG A 226 -39.83 19.62 15.84
CA ARG A 226 -39.80 19.09 17.19
C ARG A 226 -38.48 19.40 17.90
N ALA A 227 -37.35 19.19 17.23
CA ALA A 227 -36.04 19.52 17.77
C ALA A 227 -35.87 21.02 18.06
N ASN A 228 -36.44 21.89 17.23
CA ASN A 228 -36.40 23.34 17.44
C ASN A 228 -37.20 23.76 18.70
N THR A 229 -38.41 23.21 18.89
CA THR A 229 -39.21 23.47 20.09
C THR A 229 -38.53 22.93 21.35
N ASP A 230 -38.10 21.68 21.30
CA ASP A 230 -37.64 20.98 22.49
C ASP A 230 -36.25 21.46 22.90
N ARG A 231 -35.39 21.80 21.93
CA ARG A 231 -33.97 22.02 22.16
C ARG A 231 -33.49 23.44 21.87
N CYS A 232 -34.05 24.23 20.94
CA CYS A 232 -33.51 25.55 20.64
C CYS A 232 -33.96 26.64 21.63
N ARG A 233 -33.02 27.50 22.06
CA ARG A 233 -33.30 28.62 22.99
C ARG A 233 -32.69 29.94 22.48
N PRO A 234 -33.53 30.95 22.13
CA PRO A 234 -34.96 30.83 21.86
C PRO A 234 -35.23 29.97 20.60
N PRO A 235 -36.44 29.43 20.39
CA PRO A 235 -36.79 28.71 19.17
C PRO A 235 -36.67 29.58 17.92
N ILE A 236 -36.26 28.99 16.80
CA ILE A 236 -36.21 29.65 15.49
C ILE A 236 -37.63 29.72 14.88
N PRO A 237 -38.00 30.76 14.10
CA PRO A 237 -39.29 30.79 13.40
C PRO A 237 -39.53 29.54 12.53
N PRO A 238 -40.76 28.97 12.53
CA PRO A 238 -41.08 27.76 11.77
C PRO A 238 -40.74 27.82 10.28
N GLN A 239 -40.92 28.99 9.66
CA GLN A 239 -40.60 29.24 8.26
C GLN A 239 -39.10 29.09 7.94
N GLU A 240 -38.24 29.32 8.93
CA GLU A 240 -36.79 29.20 8.74
C GLU A 240 -36.32 27.75 8.98
N VAL A 241 -36.98 27.01 9.87
CA VAL A 241 -36.80 25.55 10.00
C VAL A 241 -37.21 24.83 8.71
N GLU A 242 -38.29 25.29 8.07
CA GLU A 242 -38.75 24.78 6.77
C GLU A 242 -37.72 25.00 5.66
N ARG A 243 -37.09 26.19 5.62
CA ARG A 243 -36.00 26.46 4.67
C ARG A 243 -34.79 25.53 4.89
N ILE A 244 -34.45 25.20 6.14
CA ILE A 244 -33.34 24.28 6.45
C ILE A 244 -33.66 22.88 5.93
N ALA A 245 -34.86 22.36 6.20
CA ALA A 245 -35.29 21.05 5.70
C ALA A 245 -35.30 20.99 4.16
N ALA A 246 -35.88 22.01 3.51
CA ALA A 246 -35.91 22.13 2.05
C ALA A 246 -34.50 22.20 1.45
N SER A 247 -33.58 22.94 2.09
CA SER A 247 -32.21 23.07 1.58
C SER A 247 -31.44 21.77 1.61
N ILE A 248 -31.61 20.96 2.67
CA ILE A 248 -30.91 19.69 2.85
C ILE A 248 -31.52 18.57 2.01
N ALA A 249 -32.83 18.59 1.77
CA ALA A 249 -33.50 17.60 0.92
C ALA A 249 -33.05 17.63 -0.56
N ARG A 250 -32.31 18.66 -1.00
CA ARG A 250 -31.73 18.74 -2.35
C ARG A 250 -30.55 17.80 -2.59
N TYR A 251 -29.90 17.30 -1.53
CA TYR A 251 -28.79 16.37 -1.66
C TYR A 251 -29.30 14.93 -1.82
N GLU A 252 -28.62 14.14 -2.64
CA GLU A 252 -28.93 12.71 -2.83
C GLU A 252 -28.64 11.92 -1.54
N PRO A 253 -29.54 11.02 -1.11
CA PRO A 253 -29.30 10.15 0.03
C PRO A 253 -28.20 9.13 -0.26
N ASP A 254 -27.51 8.68 0.78
CA ASP A 254 -26.47 7.66 0.67
C ASP A 254 -27.16 6.29 0.53
N GLN A 255 -27.11 5.71 -0.68
CA GLN A 255 -27.84 4.49 -1.01
C GLN A 255 -27.41 3.30 -0.14
N ALA A 256 -26.13 3.22 0.24
CA ALA A 256 -25.61 2.15 1.09
C ALA A 256 -26.09 2.30 2.55
N PHE A 257 -26.17 3.54 3.05
CA PHE A 257 -26.61 3.82 4.42
C PHE A 257 -28.14 3.75 4.57
N THR A 258 -28.88 4.12 3.53
CA THR A 258 -30.35 4.02 3.48
C THR A 258 -30.78 2.54 3.54
N ALA A 259 -30.15 1.67 2.74
CA ALA A 259 -30.40 0.23 2.76
C ALA A 259 -30.09 -0.43 4.12
N ALA A 260 -29.09 0.09 4.84
CA ALA A 260 -28.69 -0.41 6.16
C ALA A 260 -29.68 -0.06 7.29
N VAL A 261 -30.34 1.11 7.23
CA VAL A 261 -31.25 1.56 8.30
C VAL A 261 -32.70 1.12 8.08
N GLU A 262 -33.14 0.99 6.83
CA GLU A 262 -34.50 0.49 6.53
C GLU A 262 -34.68 -1.02 6.77
N GLY A 263 -33.65 -1.71 7.28
CA GLY A 263 -33.76 -3.10 7.73
C GLY A 263 -33.98 -4.12 6.62
N HIS A 264 -33.64 -3.78 5.37
CA HIS A 264 -33.77 -4.69 4.22
C HIS A 264 -32.93 -5.98 4.35
N TRP A 265 -31.95 -5.99 5.26
CA TRP A 265 -31.13 -7.17 5.57
C TRP A 265 -31.91 -8.35 6.17
N ASP A 266 -32.96 -8.11 6.98
CA ASP A 266 -33.70 -9.21 7.63
C ASP A 266 -34.76 -9.85 6.71
N GLN A 267 -35.26 -9.12 5.71
CA GLN A 267 -36.21 -9.67 4.72
C GLN A 267 -35.51 -10.29 3.50
N MET A 268 -34.26 -9.89 3.20
CA MET A 268 -33.45 -10.49 2.13
C MET A 268 -32.78 -11.81 2.57
N ALA A 269 -32.45 -11.98 3.86
CA ALA A 269 -31.83 -13.19 4.39
C ALA A 269 -32.68 -14.48 4.25
N GLN A 270 -34.00 -14.37 4.01
CA GLN A 270 -34.88 -15.52 3.77
C GLN A 270 -35.17 -15.78 2.28
N GLY A 271 -34.79 -14.86 1.39
CA GLY A 271 -34.96 -14.99 -0.06
C GLY A 271 -33.65 -15.22 -0.85
N GLU A 272 -32.50 -14.90 -0.26
CA GLU A 272 -31.19 -14.93 -0.95
C GLU A 272 -30.34 -16.17 -0.69
N ALA A 273 -30.89 -17.20 -0.01
CA ALA A 273 -30.20 -18.49 0.15
C ALA A 273 -30.04 -19.27 -1.17
N GLU A 274 -30.55 -18.76 -2.30
CA GLU A 274 -30.46 -19.41 -3.61
C GLU A 274 -29.59 -18.68 -4.66
N GLN A 275 -28.98 -17.51 -4.37
CA GLN A 275 -28.24 -16.76 -5.41
C GLN A 275 -26.90 -16.12 -5.02
N GLU A 276 -26.25 -16.55 -3.94
CA GLU A 276 -24.79 -16.39 -3.81
C GLU A 276 -24.10 -17.69 -4.25
N LEU A 277 -24.26 -18.03 -5.53
CA LEU A 277 -23.27 -18.87 -6.20
C LEU A 277 -21.97 -18.07 -6.17
N ALA A 278 -21.01 -18.51 -5.36
CA ALA A 278 -19.61 -18.13 -5.53
C ALA A 278 -19.33 -18.14 -7.03
N ALA A 279 -19.01 -16.97 -7.60
CA ALA A 279 -18.75 -16.88 -9.03
C ALA A 279 -17.72 -17.96 -9.37
N PRO A 280 -17.96 -18.80 -10.40
CA PRO A 280 -17.04 -19.87 -10.72
C PRO A 280 -15.63 -19.29 -10.88
N PRO A 281 -14.60 -19.97 -10.35
CA PRO A 281 -13.23 -19.50 -10.41
C PRO A 281 -12.90 -19.11 -11.85
N LEU A 282 -12.26 -17.96 -12.04
CA LEU A 282 -11.83 -17.55 -13.38
C LEU A 282 -11.04 -18.71 -14.00
N PRO A 283 -11.35 -19.10 -15.25
CA PRO A 283 -10.64 -20.19 -15.89
C PRO A 283 -9.17 -19.80 -16.02
N ASP A 284 -8.26 -20.70 -15.64
CA ASP A 284 -6.82 -20.44 -15.77
C ASP A 284 -6.47 -20.34 -17.27
N PRO A 285 -6.08 -19.15 -17.79
CA PRO A 285 -5.67 -19.04 -19.18
C PRO A 285 -4.31 -19.71 -19.45
N GLY A 286 -3.60 -20.13 -18.39
CA GLY A 286 -2.25 -20.64 -18.45
C GLY A 286 -1.19 -19.52 -18.54
N PRO A 287 0.10 -19.90 -18.53
CA PRO A 287 1.19 -18.96 -18.77
C PRO A 287 1.04 -18.29 -20.14
N LEU A 288 1.64 -17.10 -20.30
CA LEU A 288 1.61 -16.40 -21.58
C LEU A 288 2.24 -17.29 -22.68
N PRO A 289 1.55 -17.51 -23.82
CA PRO A 289 2.09 -18.27 -24.95
C PRO A 289 3.45 -17.73 -25.43
N ASP A 290 4.37 -18.65 -25.73
CA ASP A 290 5.74 -18.30 -26.16
C ASP A 290 5.78 -17.43 -27.43
N GLU A 291 4.78 -17.59 -28.32
CA GLU A 291 4.64 -16.77 -29.52
C GLU A 291 4.37 -15.29 -29.21
N LEU A 292 3.66 -15.01 -28.11
CA LEU A 292 3.37 -13.64 -27.66
C LEU A 292 4.57 -13.00 -26.96
N LEU A 293 5.59 -13.77 -26.58
CA LEU A 293 6.87 -13.25 -26.07
C LEU A 293 7.78 -12.75 -27.20
N ARG A 294 7.46 -13.00 -28.48
CA ARG A 294 8.30 -12.56 -29.59
C ARG A 294 7.78 -11.28 -30.24
N VAL A 295 8.66 -10.29 -30.30
CA VAL A 295 8.43 -9.00 -30.97
C VAL A 295 9.55 -8.78 -32.00
N PRO A 296 9.23 -8.40 -33.25
CA PRO A 296 10.23 -8.22 -34.29
C PRO A 296 11.18 -7.04 -34.03
N GLY A 297 12.34 -7.08 -34.67
CA GLY A 297 13.36 -6.03 -34.64
C GLY A 297 14.10 -5.95 -33.31
N PHE A 298 14.27 -4.76 -32.75
CA PHE A 298 15.20 -4.51 -31.64
C PHE A 298 14.92 -5.37 -30.39
N ILE A 299 13.66 -5.50 -29.97
CA ILE A 299 13.28 -6.35 -28.83
C ILE A 299 13.70 -7.80 -29.10
N GLY A 300 13.35 -8.34 -30.27
CA GLY A 300 13.71 -9.71 -30.67
C GLY A 300 15.22 -9.95 -30.68
N GLU A 301 16.01 -9.00 -31.19
CA GLU A 301 17.47 -9.09 -31.24
C GLU A 301 18.11 -9.06 -29.85
N VAL A 302 17.63 -8.19 -28.96
CA VAL A 302 18.10 -8.14 -27.57
C VAL A 302 17.71 -9.42 -26.83
N MET A 303 16.50 -9.95 -27.08
CA MET A 303 16.07 -11.24 -26.54
C MET A 303 16.97 -12.38 -27.01
N ASP A 304 17.27 -12.46 -28.30
CA ASP A 304 18.10 -13.52 -28.87
C ASP A 304 19.51 -13.49 -28.29
N TYR A 305 20.10 -12.30 -28.19
CA TYR A 305 21.39 -12.13 -27.53
C TYR A 305 21.33 -12.52 -26.05
N CYS A 306 20.30 -12.10 -25.33
CA CYS A 306 20.10 -12.44 -23.93
C CYS A 306 20.00 -13.95 -23.73
N LEU A 307 19.19 -14.64 -24.55
CA LEU A 307 19.02 -16.09 -24.49
C LEU A 307 20.30 -16.85 -24.88
N ALA A 308 21.03 -16.38 -25.90
CA ALA A 308 22.26 -17.02 -26.36
C ALA A 308 23.43 -16.91 -25.37
N THR A 309 23.38 -15.94 -24.46
CA THR A 309 24.47 -15.66 -23.51
C THR A 309 24.12 -15.96 -22.05
N ALA A 310 22.84 -16.08 -21.71
CA ALA A 310 22.39 -16.40 -20.37
C ALA A 310 22.86 -17.80 -19.94
N PRO A 311 23.43 -17.97 -18.73
CA PRO A 311 23.71 -19.31 -18.19
C PRO A 311 22.46 -20.20 -18.08
N TYR A 312 21.31 -19.58 -17.82
CA TYR A 312 20.00 -20.22 -17.79
C TYR A 312 19.04 -19.41 -18.66
N PRO A 313 18.89 -19.77 -19.94
CA PRO A 313 18.00 -19.06 -20.86
C PRO A 313 16.56 -19.08 -20.36
N ASN A 314 15.93 -17.90 -20.36
CA ASN A 314 14.57 -17.73 -19.90
C ASN A 314 13.86 -16.72 -20.82
N PRO A 315 12.95 -17.17 -21.71
CA PRO A 315 12.28 -16.31 -22.68
C PRO A 315 11.50 -15.16 -22.03
N VAL A 316 10.81 -15.42 -20.91
CA VAL A 316 10.04 -14.40 -20.20
C VAL A 316 10.96 -13.32 -19.65
N MET A 317 12.06 -13.70 -18.99
CA MET A 317 13.01 -12.73 -18.45
C MET A 317 13.71 -11.93 -19.57
N ALA A 318 14.09 -12.60 -20.67
CA ALA A 318 14.67 -11.96 -21.83
C ALA A 318 13.70 -10.94 -22.45
N PHE A 319 12.42 -11.31 -22.59
CA PHE A 319 11.37 -10.42 -23.08
C PHE A 319 11.18 -9.20 -22.18
N CYS A 320 11.04 -9.40 -20.85
CA CYS A 320 10.89 -8.29 -19.91
C CYS A 320 12.06 -7.30 -20.00
N GLY A 321 13.31 -7.80 -20.03
CA GLY A 321 14.50 -6.97 -20.13
C GLY A 321 14.55 -6.19 -21.45
N ALA A 322 14.29 -6.86 -22.58
CA ALA A 322 14.31 -6.25 -23.90
C ALA A 322 13.20 -5.20 -24.10
N LEU A 323 11.97 -5.52 -23.64
CA LEU A 323 10.84 -4.59 -23.68
C LEU A 323 11.09 -3.35 -22.81
N ALA A 324 11.64 -3.53 -21.59
CA ALA A 324 12.02 -2.42 -20.72
C ALA A 324 13.08 -1.51 -21.36
N LEU A 325 14.09 -2.11 -22.01
CA LEU A 325 15.13 -1.37 -22.71
C LEU A 325 14.56 -0.56 -23.89
N GLN A 326 13.73 -1.17 -24.73
CA GLN A 326 13.06 -0.48 -25.84
C GLN A 326 12.16 0.65 -25.34
N ALA A 327 11.40 0.41 -24.27
CA ALA A 327 10.54 1.41 -23.64
C ALA A 327 11.31 2.63 -23.13
N PHE A 328 12.48 2.40 -22.53
CA PHE A 328 13.38 3.45 -22.06
C PHE A 328 14.03 4.23 -23.21
N LEU A 329 14.54 3.54 -24.22
CA LEU A 329 15.22 4.14 -25.38
C LEU A 329 14.25 5.01 -26.22
N ALA A 330 13.05 4.50 -26.49
CA ALA A 330 12.01 5.25 -27.18
C ALA A 330 11.44 6.37 -26.28
N GLY A 331 11.27 6.09 -24.99
CA GLY A 331 10.93 7.04 -23.91
C GLY A 331 10.14 8.28 -24.33
N ARG A 332 10.76 9.45 -24.12
CA ARG A 332 10.19 10.77 -24.42
C ARG A 332 10.16 11.10 -25.93
N ARG A 333 10.48 10.16 -26.84
CA ARG A 333 10.72 10.45 -28.27
C ARG A 333 9.57 10.09 -29.20
N VAL A 334 8.66 9.23 -28.74
CA VAL A 334 7.53 8.78 -29.56
C VAL A 334 6.23 8.79 -28.76
N ARG A 335 5.12 8.79 -29.49
CA ARG A 335 3.77 8.61 -28.95
C ARG A 335 2.85 7.99 -30.00
N ASP A 336 1.76 7.38 -29.55
CA ASP A 336 0.65 7.06 -30.45
C ASP A 336 -0.25 8.30 -30.71
N PRO A 337 -1.24 8.23 -31.62
CA PRO A 337 -2.16 9.34 -31.87
C PRO A 337 -3.08 9.67 -30.68
N GLY A 338 -3.20 8.77 -29.70
CA GLY A 338 -3.87 9.00 -28.42
C GLY A 338 -2.96 9.57 -27.33
N ASP A 339 -1.75 10.00 -27.68
CA ASP A 339 -0.72 10.56 -26.79
C ASP A 339 -0.20 9.59 -25.70
N ASN A 340 -0.37 8.28 -25.92
CA ASN A 340 0.21 7.24 -25.08
C ASN A 340 1.72 7.17 -25.26
N ARG A 341 2.44 7.04 -24.15
CA ARG A 341 3.90 6.99 -24.11
C ARG A 341 4.40 5.57 -23.87
N THR A 342 5.71 5.38 -24.03
CA THR A 342 6.34 4.05 -23.88
C THR A 342 6.62 3.68 -22.43
N ASN A 343 6.32 4.55 -21.46
CA ASN A 343 6.50 4.26 -20.04
C ASN A 343 5.69 3.01 -19.62
N ILE A 344 6.35 2.04 -19.03
CA ILE A 344 5.77 0.74 -18.69
C ILE A 344 6.37 0.20 -17.39
N TYR A 345 5.51 -0.42 -16.57
CA TYR A 345 5.94 -1.13 -15.36
C TYR A 345 5.84 -2.63 -15.59
N LEU A 346 6.98 -3.29 -15.64
CA LEU A 346 7.13 -4.70 -15.94
C LEU A 346 7.60 -5.45 -14.69
N LEU A 347 7.00 -6.61 -14.46
CA LEU A 347 7.41 -7.53 -13.41
C LEU A 347 7.64 -8.91 -14.00
N GLY A 348 8.87 -9.39 -13.93
CA GLY A 348 9.23 -10.76 -14.24
C GLY A 348 9.20 -11.64 -12.99
N LEU A 349 8.29 -12.59 -12.91
CA LEU A 349 8.23 -13.57 -11.82
C LEU A 349 8.99 -14.82 -12.21
N ALA A 350 10.04 -15.16 -11.47
CA ALA A 350 10.84 -16.36 -11.73
C ALA A 350 11.41 -16.93 -10.43
N HIS A 351 11.48 -18.26 -10.33
CA HIS A 351 12.11 -18.93 -9.19
C HIS A 351 13.61 -18.62 -9.09
N SER A 352 14.18 -18.83 -7.90
CA SER A 352 15.60 -18.68 -7.65
C SER A 352 16.44 -19.47 -8.67
N ALA A 353 17.55 -18.88 -9.11
CA ALA A 353 18.45 -19.42 -10.12
C ALA A 353 17.84 -19.66 -11.53
N ALA A 354 16.69 -19.04 -11.86
CA ALA A 354 16.08 -19.10 -13.19
C ALA A 354 16.62 -18.07 -14.21
N GLY A 355 17.77 -17.45 -13.94
CA GLY A 355 18.43 -16.51 -14.86
C GLY A 355 17.91 -15.05 -14.82
N LYS A 356 17.12 -14.67 -13.80
CA LYS A 356 16.50 -13.33 -13.65
C LYS A 356 17.45 -12.14 -13.73
N ASP A 357 18.73 -12.34 -13.41
CA ASP A 357 19.75 -11.29 -13.38
C ASP A 357 20.33 -10.94 -14.76
N TRP A 358 20.32 -11.90 -15.69
CA TRP A 358 21.01 -11.74 -16.96
C TRP A 358 20.45 -10.60 -17.85
N PRO A 359 19.13 -10.45 -18.03
CA PRO A 359 18.60 -9.36 -18.85
C PRO A 359 18.97 -7.97 -18.31
N ARG A 360 19.04 -7.81 -16.99
CA ARG A 360 19.47 -6.54 -16.37
C ARG A 360 20.92 -6.21 -16.73
N LYS A 361 21.81 -7.21 -16.67
CA LYS A 361 23.21 -7.06 -17.10
C LYS A 361 23.34 -6.73 -18.58
N VAL A 362 22.53 -7.34 -19.43
CA VAL A 362 22.48 -7.02 -20.87
C VAL A 362 22.08 -5.56 -21.07
N ASN A 363 21.00 -5.10 -20.41
CA ASN A 363 20.57 -3.71 -20.46
C ASN A 363 21.64 -2.75 -19.96
N THR A 364 22.26 -3.03 -18.81
CA THR A 364 23.36 -2.22 -18.26
C THR A 364 24.53 -2.12 -19.23
N ARG A 365 24.93 -3.23 -19.86
CA ARG A 365 26.03 -3.25 -20.84
C ARG A 365 25.70 -2.40 -22.06
N ILE A 366 24.50 -2.57 -22.64
CA ILE A 366 24.08 -1.78 -23.82
C ILE A 366 24.05 -0.28 -23.49
N LEU A 367 23.43 0.10 -22.36
CA LEU A 367 23.31 1.50 -21.97
C LEU A 367 24.66 2.15 -21.64
N HIS A 368 25.59 1.39 -21.05
CA HIS A 368 26.96 1.86 -20.83
C HIS A 368 27.70 2.13 -22.14
N GLU A 369 27.63 1.21 -23.11
CA GLU A 369 28.29 1.34 -24.42
C GLU A 369 27.81 2.55 -25.23
N ILE A 370 26.54 2.95 -25.05
CA ILE A 370 25.96 4.11 -25.74
C ILE A 370 25.98 5.40 -24.91
N GLY A 371 26.55 5.37 -23.71
CA GLY A 371 26.69 6.57 -22.85
C GLY A 371 25.38 7.03 -22.17
N LEU A 372 24.47 6.10 -21.88
CA LEU A 372 23.19 6.37 -21.19
C LEU A 372 23.09 5.72 -19.80
N SER A 373 24.23 5.48 -19.14
CA SER A 373 24.25 4.89 -17.79
C SER A 373 23.55 5.73 -16.73
N ASP A 374 23.50 7.06 -16.88
CA ASP A 374 22.83 7.95 -15.93
C ASP A 374 21.31 7.77 -15.89
N GLY A 375 20.74 7.15 -16.93
CA GLY A 375 19.33 6.77 -16.96
C GLY A 375 18.98 5.47 -16.24
N LEU A 376 19.94 4.81 -15.58
CA LEU A 376 19.72 3.57 -14.85
C LEU A 376 19.57 3.78 -13.34
N GLY A 377 18.56 3.14 -12.77
CA GLY A 377 18.41 2.99 -11.32
C GLY A 377 18.38 1.52 -10.90
N ASP A 378 18.94 1.21 -9.74
CA ASP A 378 18.90 -0.14 -9.16
C ASP A 378 17.66 -0.33 -8.25
N ARG A 379 17.57 0.46 -7.17
CA ARG A 379 16.47 0.40 -6.20
C ARG A 379 15.86 1.76 -5.94
N PHE A 380 14.57 1.75 -5.59
CA PHE A 380 13.86 2.93 -5.10
C PHE A 380 14.04 3.04 -3.58
N ALA A 381 14.64 4.13 -3.10
CA ALA A 381 14.73 4.39 -1.66
C ALA A 381 13.46 5.03 -1.08
N SER A 382 12.84 5.96 -1.82
CA SER A 382 11.57 6.62 -1.47
C SER A 382 10.94 7.32 -2.69
N GLY A 383 9.68 7.75 -2.57
CA GLY A 383 8.99 8.48 -3.64
C GLY A 383 9.67 9.82 -3.96
N GLU A 384 10.18 10.49 -2.93
CA GLU A 384 10.97 11.72 -3.03
C GLU A 384 12.27 11.51 -3.81
N GLY A 385 12.95 10.38 -3.59
CA GLY A 385 14.17 10.03 -4.32
C GLY A 385 13.90 9.81 -5.81
N ILE A 386 12.76 9.20 -6.16
CA ILE A 386 12.34 9.02 -7.55
C ILE A 386 12.11 10.37 -8.23
N GLN A 387 11.41 11.29 -7.55
CA GLN A 387 11.18 12.62 -8.08
C GLN A 387 12.49 13.36 -8.31
N ASP A 388 13.42 13.31 -7.36
CA ASP A 388 14.70 14.00 -7.46
C ASP A 388 15.57 13.43 -8.59
N ALA A 389 15.58 12.11 -8.78
CA ALA A 389 16.27 11.46 -9.89
C ALA A 389 15.65 11.86 -11.25
N LEU A 390 14.33 11.82 -11.37
CA LEU A 390 13.63 12.19 -12.61
C LEU A 390 13.71 13.68 -12.92
N PHE A 391 13.91 14.53 -11.92
CA PHE A 391 14.14 15.96 -12.15
C PHE A 391 15.49 16.22 -12.83
N LEU A 392 16.53 15.47 -12.45
CA LEU A 392 17.85 15.54 -13.09
C LEU A 392 17.85 14.81 -14.44
N GLN A 393 17.19 13.66 -14.48
CA GLN A 393 17.14 12.78 -15.65
C GLN A 393 15.69 12.39 -15.95
N PRO A 394 14.96 13.14 -16.79
CA PRO A 394 13.51 12.95 -17.02
C PRO A 394 13.09 11.62 -17.64
N SER A 395 14.05 10.76 -18.01
CA SER A 395 13.81 9.41 -18.49
C SER A 395 14.68 8.43 -17.72
N MET A 396 14.08 7.52 -16.97
CA MET A 396 14.77 6.55 -16.12
C MET A 396 14.27 5.12 -16.35
N LEU A 397 15.19 4.17 -16.33
CA LEU A 397 14.95 2.73 -16.27
C LEU A 397 15.43 2.19 -14.92
N PHE A 398 14.48 1.81 -14.07
CA PHE A 398 14.79 1.16 -12.79
C PHE A 398 14.71 -0.36 -12.93
N GLN A 399 15.78 -1.05 -12.57
CA GLN A 399 15.91 -2.50 -12.70
C GLN A 399 16.04 -3.17 -11.32
N THR A 400 14.93 -3.27 -10.59
CA THR A 400 14.92 -3.70 -9.20
C THR A 400 14.78 -5.22 -9.05
N ASP A 401 15.77 -5.88 -8.47
CA ASP A 401 15.61 -7.26 -8.00
C ASP A 401 14.90 -7.31 -6.65
N GLU A 402 14.16 -8.39 -6.43
CA GLU A 402 13.37 -8.65 -5.22
C GLU A 402 12.41 -7.51 -4.89
N ILE A 403 11.69 -7.04 -5.92
CA ILE A 403 10.73 -5.94 -5.77
C ILE A 403 9.60 -6.29 -4.78
N ASP A 404 9.35 -7.58 -4.54
CA ASP A 404 8.45 -8.07 -3.50
C ASP A 404 8.86 -7.60 -2.09
N GLY A 405 10.17 -7.49 -1.79
CA GLY A 405 10.64 -6.94 -0.53
C GLY A 405 10.22 -5.47 -0.31
N MET A 406 10.18 -4.68 -1.39
CA MET A 406 9.65 -3.32 -1.36
C MET A 406 8.14 -3.31 -1.08
N LEU A 407 7.38 -4.16 -1.77
CA LEU A 407 5.92 -4.27 -1.58
C LEU A 407 5.55 -4.75 -0.16
N GLN A 408 6.30 -5.72 0.37
CA GLN A 408 6.15 -6.14 1.77
C GLN A 408 6.46 -5.02 2.75
N SER A 409 7.48 -4.22 2.48
CA SER A 409 7.83 -3.07 3.32
C SER A 409 6.71 -2.03 3.32
N ILE A 410 6.08 -1.78 2.17
CA ILE A 410 4.90 -0.91 2.04
C ILE A 410 3.73 -1.46 2.85
N ASN A 411 3.43 -2.76 2.77
CA ASN A 411 2.33 -3.37 3.53
C ASN A 411 2.56 -3.44 5.04
N LYS A 412 3.81 -3.59 5.49
CA LYS A 412 4.17 -3.67 6.91
C LYS A 412 4.36 -2.30 7.56
N ALA A 413 4.58 -1.26 6.76
CA ALA A 413 4.78 0.09 7.26
C ALA A 413 3.48 0.64 7.87
N LYS A 414 3.52 0.98 9.16
CA LYS A 414 2.47 1.74 9.85
C LYS A 414 2.56 3.26 9.61
N ASP A 415 3.45 3.69 8.72
CA ASP A 415 3.97 5.05 8.63
C ASP A 415 3.73 5.66 7.24
N ALA A 416 3.23 6.90 7.19
CA ALA A 416 2.74 7.56 5.97
C ALA A 416 3.81 7.74 4.86
N ARG A 417 5.10 7.62 5.19
CA ARG A 417 6.22 7.79 4.25
C ARG A 417 6.28 6.70 3.17
N HIS A 418 5.85 5.47 3.48
CA HIS A 418 5.85 4.37 2.51
C HIS A 418 4.63 4.42 1.56
N GLU A 419 3.52 5.04 1.99
CA GLU A 419 2.35 5.28 1.12
C GLU A 419 2.67 6.25 -0.03
N ASN A 420 3.53 7.24 0.20
CA ASN A 420 3.93 8.21 -0.82
C ASN A 420 4.62 7.59 -2.04
N VAL A 421 5.30 6.45 -1.90
CA VAL A 421 5.98 5.78 -3.03
C VAL A 421 4.95 5.32 -4.06
N MET A 422 3.92 4.60 -3.62
CA MET A 422 2.89 4.06 -4.51
C MET A 422 2.10 5.17 -5.19
N GLY A 423 1.70 6.19 -4.43
CA GLY A 423 1.06 7.39 -4.99
C GLY A 423 1.94 8.06 -6.04
N THR A 424 3.23 8.24 -5.76
CA THR A 424 4.18 8.83 -6.71
C THR A 424 4.32 8.00 -7.98
N LEU A 425 4.45 6.68 -7.89
CA LEU A 425 4.52 5.78 -9.05
C LEU A 425 3.24 5.87 -9.90
N LEU A 426 2.07 5.83 -9.28
CA LEU A 426 0.78 5.96 -9.98
C LEU A 426 0.67 7.29 -10.74
N THR A 427 1.04 8.39 -10.08
CA THR A 427 0.98 9.73 -10.69
C THR A 427 2.03 9.87 -11.80
N LEU A 428 3.25 9.38 -11.62
CA LEU A 428 4.29 9.41 -12.66
C LEU A 428 3.90 8.60 -13.90
N TYR A 429 3.27 7.45 -13.71
CA TYR A 429 2.78 6.64 -14.82
C TYR A 429 1.78 7.42 -15.69
N SER A 430 0.83 8.12 -15.05
CA SER A 430 -0.19 8.93 -15.72
C SER A 430 0.32 10.29 -16.22
N ALA A 431 1.38 10.83 -15.62
CA ALA A 431 1.95 12.12 -16.00
C ALA A 431 2.89 12.04 -17.23
N SER A 432 3.11 10.86 -17.83
CA SER A 432 4.08 10.69 -18.91
C SER A 432 3.87 11.57 -20.15
N SER A 433 2.62 11.99 -20.40
CA SER A 433 2.25 12.92 -21.47
C SER A 433 2.01 14.36 -20.99
N SER A 434 2.26 14.66 -19.71
CA SER A 434 1.96 15.95 -19.09
C SER A 434 3.05 16.39 -18.11
N VAL A 435 2.78 17.42 -17.31
CA VAL A 435 3.72 17.97 -16.34
C VAL A 435 3.47 17.33 -14.98
N PHE A 436 4.51 16.78 -14.37
CA PHE A 436 4.49 16.29 -12.99
C PHE A 436 4.95 17.40 -12.03
N PRO A 437 4.06 17.97 -11.20
CA PRO A 437 4.45 18.94 -10.19
C PRO A 437 5.21 18.25 -9.05
N MET A 438 6.42 18.71 -8.73
CA MET A 438 7.18 18.15 -7.62
C MET A 438 6.72 18.74 -6.28
N ARG A 439 7.05 18.01 -5.20
CA ARG A 439 6.90 18.51 -3.84
C ARG A 439 7.70 19.81 -3.62
N ARG A 440 7.17 20.72 -2.80
CA ARG A 440 7.92 21.92 -2.39
C ARG A 440 8.97 21.56 -1.33
N LYS A 441 10.22 21.99 -1.56
CA LYS A 441 11.29 21.89 -0.56
C LYS A 441 11.42 23.20 0.22
N ALA A 442 11.73 23.12 1.51
CA ALA A 442 12.02 24.31 2.31
C ALA A 442 13.21 25.08 1.69
N GLY A 443 13.05 26.38 1.45
CA GLY A 443 14.09 27.23 0.84
C GLY A 443 14.09 27.28 -0.69
N GLN A 444 13.19 26.58 -1.39
CA GLN A 444 12.97 26.79 -2.82
C GLN A 444 11.82 27.80 -3.05
N GLU A 445 12.11 28.89 -3.76
CA GLU A 445 11.15 29.97 -4.04
C GLU A 445 10.12 29.62 -5.13
N ALA A 446 10.42 28.65 -6.00
CA ALA A 446 9.54 28.20 -7.07
C ALA A 446 9.29 26.67 -7.03
N PRO A 447 8.05 26.21 -7.29
CA PRO A 447 7.77 24.78 -7.44
C PRO A 447 8.50 24.23 -8.67
N SER A 448 9.34 23.22 -8.48
CA SER A 448 9.96 22.47 -9.58
C SER A 448 8.95 21.50 -10.20
N ALA A 449 9.06 21.25 -11.50
CA ALA A 449 8.21 20.32 -12.21
C ALA A 449 9.04 19.46 -13.16
N ILE A 450 8.59 18.24 -13.41
CA ILE A 450 9.19 17.32 -14.35
C ILE A 450 8.25 17.27 -15.56
N ASP A 451 8.72 17.78 -16.69
CA ASP A 451 7.94 17.84 -17.92
C ASP A 451 8.02 16.51 -18.68
N GLN A 452 6.87 15.87 -18.94
CA GLN A 452 6.75 14.58 -19.63
C GLN A 452 7.73 13.52 -19.09
N PRO A 453 7.64 13.13 -17.81
CA PRO A 453 8.51 12.12 -17.21
C PRO A 453 8.31 10.75 -17.87
N ASN A 454 9.41 10.07 -18.17
CA ASN A 454 9.39 8.68 -18.62
C ASN A 454 10.03 7.78 -17.55
N LEU A 455 9.18 7.09 -16.78
CA LEU A 455 9.64 6.09 -15.81
C LEU A 455 9.32 4.69 -16.33
N VAL A 456 10.36 3.90 -16.56
CA VAL A 456 10.25 2.47 -16.86
C VAL A 456 10.73 1.68 -15.64
N ILE A 457 9.93 0.69 -15.23
CA ILE A 457 10.28 -0.21 -14.13
C ILE A 457 10.39 -1.61 -14.68
N PHE A 458 11.50 -2.27 -14.41
CA PHE A 458 11.69 -3.70 -14.62
C PHE A 458 12.02 -4.35 -13.27
N GLY A 459 10.99 -4.82 -12.59
CA GLY A 459 11.12 -5.57 -11.35
C GLY A 459 11.28 -7.08 -11.62
N THR A 460 11.99 -7.78 -10.74
CA THR A 460 11.88 -9.24 -10.65
C THR A 460 11.56 -9.70 -9.24
N ALA A 461 10.76 -10.74 -9.12
CA ALA A 461 10.41 -11.34 -7.82
C ALA A 461 10.19 -12.85 -7.95
N ILE A 462 10.14 -13.54 -6.82
CA ILE A 462 9.72 -14.95 -6.77
C ILE A 462 8.19 -14.97 -6.73
N PRO A 463 7.49 -15.78 -7.57
CA PRO A 463 6.03 -15.77 -7.66
C PRO A 463 5.32 -15.81 -6.30
N ASN A 464 5.64 -16.80 -5.47
CA ASN A 464 4.99 -16.96 -4.16
C ASN A 464 5.19 -15.74 -3.25
N HIS A 465 6.42 -15.21 -3.16
CA HIS A 465 6.70 -14.07 -2.30
C HIS A 465 6.01 -12.80 -2.81
N TYR A 466 5.91 -12.62 -4.12
CA TYR A 466 5.21 -11.49 -4.72
C TYR A 466 3.72 -11.53 -4.41
N TYR A 467 3.04 -12.66 -4.67
CA TYR A 467 1.61 -12.76 -4.43
C TYR A 467 1.27 -12.70 -2.93
N GLU A 468 2.10 -13.29 -2.05
CA GLU A 468 1.98 -13.14 -0.59
C GLU A 468 2.21 -11.69 -0.12
N ALA A 469 2.90 -10.88 -0.92
CA ALA A 469 3.13 -9.47 -0.65
C ALA A 469 2.04 -8.54 -1.22
N LEU A 470 1.02 -9.05 -1.93
CA LEU A 470 -0.09 -8.24 -2.41
C LEU A 470 -1.17 -8.10 -1.33
N SER A 471 -1.74 -6.90 -1.24
CA SER A 471 -2.91 -6.62 -0.41
C SER A 471 -4.11 -6.23 -1.29
N GLU A 472 -5.33 -6.45 -0.81
CA GLU A 472 -6.56 -6.08 -1.53
C GLU A 472 -6.55 -4.59 -1.95
N ARG A 473 -6.07 -3.71 -1.07
CA ARG A 473 -5.87 -2.29 -1.35
C ARG A 473 -4.97 -2.03 -2.57
N MET A 474 -3.91 -2.82 -2.77
CA MET A 474 -3.00 -2.66 -3.92
C MET A 474 -3.62 -3.16 -5.23
N LEU A 475 -4.57 -4.09 -5.14
CA LEU A 475 -5.33 -4.56 -6.29
C LEU A 475 -6.33 -3.50 -6.76
N THR A 476 -6.94 -2.78 -5.82
CA THR A 476 -8.01 -1.80 -6.11
C THR A 476 -7.52 -0.35 -6.29
N ASN A 477 -6.34 0.02 -5.78
CA ASN A 477 -5.78 1.37 -5.93
C ASN A 477 -5.19 1.67 -7.33
N GLY A 478 -5.22 0.70 -8.24
CA GLY A 478 -4.77 0.83 -9.62
C GLY A 478 -3.26 0.64 -9.85
N PHE A 479 -2.46 0.27 -8.83
CA PHE A 479 -1.05 -0.08 -9.05
C PHE A 479 -0.93 -1.41 -9.77
N PHE A 480 -1.62 -2.44 -9.26
CA PHE A 480 -1.63 -3.77 -9.87
C PHE A 480 -2.05 -3.73 -11.34
N ALA A 481 -3.09 -2.95 -11.67
CA ALA A 481 -3.60 -2.80 -13.03
C ALA A 481 -2.67 -2.05 -14.02
N ARG A 482 -1.64 -1.33 -13.53
CA ARG A 482 -0.63 -0.67 -14.37
C ARG A 482 0.60 -1.54 -14.63
N MET A 483 0.76 -2.63 -13.88
CA MET A 483 1.85 -3.58 -14.05
C MET A 483 1.53 -4.60 -15.14
N VAL A 484 2.55 -5.01 -15.89
CA VAL A 484 2.52 -6.22 -16.72
C VAL A 484 3.34 -7.29 -16.00
N ILE A 485 2.68 -8.37 -15.54
CA ILE A 485 3.25 -9.36 -14.62
C ILE A 485 3.43 -10.70 -15.33
N LEU A 486 4.64 -11.03 -15.75
CA LEU A 486 4.91 -12.24 -16.52
C LEU A 486 5.55 -13.31 -15.66
N GLU A 487 4.94 -14.49 -15.64
CA GLU A 487 5.45 -15.66 -14.92
C GLU A 487 6.31 -16.54 -15.83
N ALA A 488 7.58 -16.71 -15.46
CA ALA A 488 8.41 -17.74 -16.04
C ALA A 488 7.94 -19.12 -15.56
N GLY A 489 7.83 -20.04 -16.51
CA GLY A 489 7.54 -21.45 -16.22
C GLY A 489 8.70 -22.16 -15.52
N ARG A 490 8.72 -23.50 -15.64
CA ARG A 490 9.80 -24.31 -15.08
C ARG A 490 11.14 -23.90 -15.68
N ARG A 491 12.16 -23.83 -14.82
CA ARG A 491 13.53 -23.56 -15.24
C ARG A 491 13.97 -24.58 -16.28
N GLY A 492 14.40 -24.08 -17.44
CA GLY A 492 14.99 -24.90 -18.51
C GLY A 492 16.40 -25.40 -18.17
N PRO A 493 16.97 -26.27 -19.01
CA PRO A 493 18.37 -26.67 -18.89
C PRO A 493 19.29 -25.44 -18.99
N GLY A 494 20.38 -25.47 -18.24
CA GLY A 494 21.43 -24.46 -18.37
C GLY A 494 22.26 -24.67 -19.63
N GLN A 495 23.03 -23.64 -19.97
CA GLN A 495 24.04 -23.69 -21.03
C GLN A 495 25.35 -23.09 -20.52
N GLU A 496 26.46 -23.47 -21.16
CA GLU A 496 27.78 -22.95 -20.80
C GLU A 496 27.83 -21.45 -21.09
N PRO A 497 28.18 -20.59 -20.10
CA PRO A 497 28.25 -19.15 -20.31
C PRO A 497 29.26 -18.80 -21.39
N ARG A 498 28.88 -17.91 -22.30
CA ARG A 498 29.76 -17.44 -23.38
C ARG A 498 30.00 -15.94 -23.23
N ILE A 499 31.26 -15.54 -23.39
CA ILE A 499 31.61 -14.12 -23.55
C ILE A 499 31.44 -13.80 -25.02
N VAL A 500 30.36 -13.09 -25.36
CA VAL A 500 30.04 -12.68 -26.72
C VAL A 500 29.92 -11.15 -26.72
N ASP A 501 30.41 -10.51 -27.78
CA ASP A 501 30.21 -9.07 -27.96
C ASP A 501 28.75 -8.74 -28.25
N LEU A 502 28.36 -7.52 -27.90
CA LEU A 502 27.02 -7.04 -28.22
C LEU A 502 26.83 -7.03 -29.75
N PRO A 503 25.68 -7.50 -30.26
CA PRO A 503 25.44 -7.50 -31.70
C PRO A 503 25.54 -6.08 -32.27
N PRO A 504 26.26 -5.85 -33.37
CA PRO A 504 26.43 -4.51 -33.93
C PRO A 504 25.11 -3.79 -34.22
N ARG A 505 24.11 -4.50 -34.74
CA ARG A 505 22.77 -3.96 -35.03
C ARG A 505 22.03 -3.48 -33.77
N VAL A 506 22.19 -4.19 -32.65
CA VAL A 506 21.60 -3.80 -31.36
C VAL A 506 22.23 -2.49 -30.90
N LEU A 507 23.56 -2.37 -30.96
CA LEU A 507 24.24 -1.12 -30.60
C LEU A 507 23.90 0.03 -31.56
N GLU A 508 23.82 -0.23 -32.86
CA GLU A 508 23.44 0.77 -33.86
C GLU A 508 22.03 1.32 -33.59
N THR A 509 21.05 0.44 -33.39
CA THR A 509 19.67 0.83 -33.09
C THR A 509 19.57 1.57 -31.76
N ALA A 510 20.28 1.12 -30.72
CA ALA A 510 20.28 1.78 -29.42
C ALA A 510 20.95 3.18 -29.49
N ARG A 511 22.05 3.33 -30.25
CA ARG A 511 22.68 4.64 -30.52
C ARG A 511 21.77 5.54 -31.34
N TRP A 512 21.04 4.98 -32.31
CA TRP A 512 20.06 5.74 -33.08
C TRP A 512 19.01 6.36 -32.14
N TRP A 513 18.42 5.56 -31.24
CA TRP A 513 17.49 6.09 -30.23
C TRP A 513 18.14 7.12 -29.32
N ALA A 514 19.36 6.87 -28.83
CA ALA A 514 20.08 7.81 -27.98
C ALA A 514 20.28 9.18 -28.65
N ASN A 515 20.47 9.20 -29.97
CA ASN A 515 20.71 10.41 -30.76
C ASN A 515 19.44 11.01 -31.37
N TYR A 516 18.35 10.25 -31.48
CA TYR A 516 17.11 10.73 -32.03
C TYR A 516 16.51 11.83 -31.13
N ARG A 517 16.25 12.99 -31.73
CA ARG A 517 15.65 14.18 -31.11
C ARG A 517 14.46 14.61 -31.98
N PRO A 518 13.23 14.26 -31.57
CA PRO A 518 12.04 14.67 -32.31
C PRO A 518 11.66 16.11 -31.93
N GLY A 519 11.38 16.93 -32.94
CA GLY A 519 11.13 18.35 -32.77
C GLY A 519 11.87 19.19 -33.80
N THR A 520 11.74 20.52 -33.68
CA THR A 520 12.43 21.49 -34.54
C THR A 520 13.07 22.62 -33.72
N GLY A 521 13.25 22.45 -32.41
CA GLY A 521 13.46 23.54 -31.46
C GLY A 521 14.58 23.28 -30.45
N ASN A 522 15.18 24.36 -29.96
CA ASN A 522 16.27 24.32 -28.97
C ASN A 522 15.84 23.95 -27.53
N LEU A 523 14.55 23.68 -27.31
CA LEU A 523 13.98 23.31 -26.00
C LEU A 523 13.66 21.82 -25.89
N GLU A 524 14.05 20.99 -26.86
CA GLU A 524 13.73 19.56 -26.93
C GLU A 524 14.16 18.74 -25.70
N ASP A 525 15.25 19.15 -25.03
CA ASP A 525 15.72 18.50 -23.81
C ASP A 525 14.81 18.78 -22.60
N TRP A 526 14.20 19.97 -22.57
CA TRP A 526 13.30 20.40 -21.50
C TRP A 526 11.84 19.99 -21.80
N HIS A 527 11.30 20.41 -22.95
CA HIS A 527 9.97 20.08 -23.44
C HIS A 527 10.05 19.21 -24.70
N PRO A 528 9.96 17.87 -24.57
CA PRO A 528 10.07 16.97 -25.70
C PRO A 528 8.83 17.13 -26.59
N SER A 529 9.05 17.07 -27.91
CA SER A 529 8.00 17.16 -28.94
C SER A 529 7.91 15.83 -29.71
N PRO A 530 7.22 14.81 -29.18
CA PRO A 530 7.51 13.45 -29.57
C PRO A 530 6.79 13.08 -30.87
N THR A 531 7.48 12.30 -31.70
CA THR A 531 6.96 11.89 -33.00
C THR A 531 5.72 11.04 -32.83
N ILE A 532 4.65 11.39 -33.53
CA ILE A 532 3.42 10.60 -33.55
C ILE A 532 3.64 9.43 -34.52
N VAL A 533 3.64 8.22 -33.99
CA VAL A 533 3.64 7.00 -34.78
C VAL A 533 2.22 6.73 -35.26
N GLN A 534 2.00 6.83 -36.57
CA GLN A 534 0.65 6.77 -37.14
C GLN A 534 0.08 5.35 -37.13
N LEU A 535 -1.24 5.28 -36.92
CA LEU A 535 -2.06 4.07 -37.03
C LEU A 535 -2.47 3.86 -38.48
N THR A 536 -2.43 2.61 -38.95
CA THR A 536 -3.16 2.26 -40.19
C THR A 536 -4.68 2.20 -39.90
N PRO A 537 -5.56 2.37 -40.91
CA PRO A 537 -7.01 2.25 -40.71
C PRO A 537 -7.43 0.90 -40.10
N GLU A 538 -6.79 -0.18 -40.50
CA GLU A 538 -7.05 -1.53 -39.99
C GLU A 538 -6.64 -1.65 -38.52
N ALA A 539 -5.48 -1.09 -38.16
CA ALA A 539 -5.01 -1.04 -36.77
C ALA A 539 -5.97 -0.26 -35.87
N GLN A 540 -6.53 0.85 -36.38
CA GLN A 540 -7.52 1.64 -35.66
C GLN A 540 -8.81 0.85 -35.40
N ALA A 541 -9.30 0.09 -36.39
CA ALA A 541 -10.47 -0.76 -36.22
C ALA A 541 -10.25 -1.83 -35.14
N LEU A 542 -9.10 -2.50 -35.15
CA LEU A 542 -8.74 -3.52 -34.16
C LEU A 542 -8.61 -2.95 -32.73
N LEU A 543 -8.10 -1.71 -32.58
CA LEU A 543 -8.06 -1.05 -31.27
C LEU A 543 -9.46 -0.75 -30.73
N VAL A 544 -10.41 -0.37 -31.60
CA VAL A 544 -11.80 -0.13 -31.21
C VAL A 544 -12.45 -1.44 -30.78
N GLU A 545 -12.26 -2.52 -31.55
CA GLU A 545 -12.77 -3.85 -31.21
C GLU A 545 -12.22 -4.33 -29.86
N THR A 546 -10.91 -4.24 -29.66
CA THR A 546 -10.26 -4.65 -28.40
C THR A 546 -10.78 -3.84 -27.21
N ARG A 547 -11.00 -2.53 -27.38
CA ARG A 547 -11.60 -1.69 -26.34
C ARG A 547 -13.01 -2.17 -25.99
N GLN A 548 -13.86 -2.45 -26.99
CA GLN A 548 -15.23 -2.93 -26.75
C GLN A 548 -15.24 -4.28 -26.03
N GLN A 549 -14.31 -5.19 -26.36
CA GLN A 549 -14.16 -6.45 -25.65
C GLN A 549 -13.77 -6.23 -24.17
N ALA A 550 -12.82 -5.34 -23.90
CA ALA A 550 -12.42 -4.99 -22.54
C ALA A 550 -13.54 -4.28 -21.75
N GLU A 551 -14.33 -3.42 -22.40
CA GLU A 551 -15.51 -2.77 -21.80
C GLU A 551 -16.60 -3.79 -21.45
N ALA A 552 -16.79 -4.83 -22.27
CA ALA A 552 -17.73 -5.91 -21.96
C ALA A 552 -17.28 -6.72 -20.74
N GLU A 553 -15.99 -7.05 -20.64
CA GLU A 553 -15.41 -7.73 -19.48
C GLU A 553 -15.45 -6.86 -18.22
N TYR A 554 -15.23 -5.55 -18.35
CA TYR A 554 -15.41 -4.57 -17.28
C TYR A 554 -16.86 -4.57 -16.78
N ALA A 555 -17.85 -4.47 -17.67
CA ALA A 555 -19.26 -4.49 -17.31
C ALA A 555 -19.66 -5.82 -16.65
N ALA A 556 -19.09 -6.94 -17.09
CA ALA A 556 -19.29 -8.24 -16.45
C ALA A 556 -18.66 -8.30 -15.05
N ALA A 557 -17.49 -7.69 -14.83
CA ALA A 557 -16.88 -7.57 -13.51
C ALA A 557 -17.71 -6.66 -12.57
N GLU A 558 -18.23 -5.55 -13.09
CA GLU A 558 -19.11 -4.64 -12.35
C GLU A 558 -20.41 -5.34 -11.95
N ALA A 559 -21.03 -6.10 -12.84
CA ALA A 559 -22.23 -6.89 -12.55
C ALA A 559 -22.00 -7.97 -11.47
N ARG A 560 -20.76 -8.46 -11.33
CA ARG A 560 -20.36 -9.41 -10.28
C ARG A 560 -19.86 -8.73 -8.99
N SER A 561 -19.89 -7.40 -8.92
CA SER A 561 -19.28 -6.63 -7.82
C SER A 561 -17.80 -7.00 -7.57
N ASP A 562 -17.02 -7.18 -8.64
CA ASP A 562 -15.59 -7.50 -8.59
C ASP A 562 -14.74 -6.22 -8.77
N PRO A 563 -14.35 -5.51 -7.68
CA PRO A 563 -13.60 -4.25 -7.77
C PRO A 563 -12.18 -4.44 -8.33
N VAL A 564 -11.61 -5.63 -8.20
CA VAL A 564 -10.30 -5.96 -8.79
C VAL A 564 -10.46 -6.10 -10.30
N GLY A 565 -11.45 -6.88 -10.73
CA GLY A 565 -11.83 -7.06 -12.12
C GLY A 565 -12.05 -5.73 -12.85
N THR A 566 -12.90 -4.85 -12.31
CA THR A 566 -13.15 -3.53 -12.91
C THR A 566 -11.88 -2.70 -13.02
N THR A 567 -11.04 -2.69 -11.98
CA THR A 567 -9.78 -1.93 -11.97
C THR A 567 -8.80 -2.40 -13.04
N VAL A 568 -8.65 -3.72 -13.23
CA VAL A 568 -7.70 -4.29 -14.20
C VAL A 568 -8.25 -4.19 -15.64
N TRP A 569 -9.51 -4.56 -15.87
CA TRP A 569 -10.12 -4.47 -17.21
C TRP A 569 -10.15 -3.05 -17.76
N GLY A 570 -10.34 -2.05 -16.88
CA GLY A 570 -10.32 -0.63 -17.27
C GLY A 570 -8.99 -0.14 -17.84
N ARG A 571 -7.89 -0.90 -17.72
CA ARG A 571 -6.56 -0.53 -18.23
C ARG A 571 -6.16 -1.23 -19.53
N VAL A 572 -6.93 -2.21 -19.99
CA VAL A 572 -6.55 -3.01 -21.17
C VAL A 572 -6.42 -2.17 -22.44
N SER A 573 -7.31 -1.22 -22.66
CA SER A 573 -7.26 -0.33 -23.83
C SER A 573 -5.98 0.52 -23.86
N GLU A 574 -5.59 1.10 -22.72
CA GLU A 574 -4.35 1.88 -22.57
C GLU A 574 -3.13 0.99 -22.79
N GLN A 575 -3.08 -0.18 -22.15
CA GLN A 575 -1.97 -1.12 -22.27
C GLN A 575 -1.79 -1.64 -23.69
N THR A 576 -2.88 -1.97 -24.38
CA THR A 576 -2.86 -2.42 -25.78
C THR A 576 -2.21 -1.38 -26.68
N ARG A 577 -2.55 -0.09 -26.50
CA ARG A 577 -1.94 1.01 -27.27
C ARG A 577 -0.45 1.15 -27.01
N LYS A 578 -0.03 1.11 -25.74
CA LYS A 578 1.39 1.19 -25.38
C LYS A 578 2.20 0.02 -25.94
N LEU A 579 1.66 -1.20 -25.84
CA LEU A 579 2.28 -2.41 -26.36
C LEU A 579 2.36 -2.37 -27.90
N ALA A 580 1.31 -1.93 -28.60
CA ALA A 580 1.32 -1.79 -30.05
C ALA A 580 2.34 -0.74 -30.52
N LEU A 581 2.47 0.38 -29.79
CA LEU A 581 3.51 1.38 -30.03
C LEU A 581 4.92 0.78 -29.87
N LEU A 582 5.17 0.06 -28.77
CA LEU A 582 6.45 -0.61 -28.49
C LEU A 582 6.79 -1.66 -29.56
N HIS A 583 5.79 -2.42 -30.01
CA HIS A 583 5.93 -3.36 -31.11
C HIS A 583 6.35 -2.65 -32.40
N ALA A 584 5.64 -1.60 -32.79
CA ALA A 584 5.92 -0.84 -34.02
C ALA A 584 7.33 -0.24 -34.04
N VAL A 585 7.75 0.41 -32.96
CA VAL A 585 9.07 1.05 -32.88
C VAL A 585 10.21 0.05 -32.74
N SER A 586 9.95 -1.14 -32.19
CA SER A 586 10.89 -2.26 -32.21
C SER A 586 11.06 -2.80 -33.62
N ALA A 587 9.96 -3.02 -34.34
CA ALA A 587 9.95 -3.60 -35.68
C ALA A 587 10.71 -2.72 -36.68
N ASN A 588 10.48 -1.41 -36.63
CA ASN A 588 11.15 -0.42 -37.47
C ASN A 588 11.29 0.92 -36.73
N HIS A 589 12.48 1.20 -36.20
CA HIS A 589 12.72 2.42 -35.43
C HIS A 589 12.84 3.68 -36.30
N THR A 590 13.20 3.56 -37.58
CA THR A 590 13.42 4.73 -38.46
C THR A 590 12.15 5.23 -39.13
N ALA A 591 11.23 4.32 -39.45
CA ALA A 591 9.93 4.63 -40.03
C ALA A 591 8.83 3.76 -39.39
N PRO A 592 8.55 3.94 -38.08
CA PRO A 592 7.56 3.14 -37.38
C PRO A 592 6.14 3.45 -37.87
N SER A 593 5.30 2.43 -37.93
CA SER A 593 3.85 2.55 -38.12
C SER A 593 3.15 1.50 -37.27
N ILE A 594 2.07 1.87 -36.59
CA ILE A 594 1.25 0.95 -35.81
C ILE A 594 0.27 0.31 -36.79
N ASP A 595 0.60 -0.91 -37.25
CA ASP A 595 -0.18 -1.69 -38.19
C ASP A 595 -1.09 -2.72 -37.49
N ALA A 596 -1.87 -3.46 -38.28
CA ALA A 596 -2.78 -4.47 -37.78
C ALA A 596 -2.06 -5.62 -37.04
N ALA A 597 -0.83 -5.96 -37.44
CA ALA A 597 -0.06 -7.02 -36.78
C ALA A 597 0.37 -6.58 -35.37
N ALA A 598 0.86 -5.35 -35.22
CA ALA A 598 1.22 -4.77 -33.93
C ALA A 598 0.03 -4.73 -32.96
N VAL A 599 -1.14 -4.29 -33.45
CA VAL A 599 -2.36 -4.23 -32.62
C VAL A 599 -2.89 -5.63 -32.30
N SER A 600 -2.89 -6.55 -33.26
CA SER A 600 -3.35 -7.93 -33.00
C SER A 600 -2.49 -8.62 -31.95
N TRP A 601 -1.16 -8.50 -32.05
CA TRP A 601 -0.24 -9.00 -31.03
C TRP A 601 -0.51 -8.35 -29.67
N ALA A 602 -0.61 -7.02 -29.62
CA ALA A 602 -0.82 -6.29 -28.37
C ALA A 602 -2.16 -6.62 -27.71
N ALA A 603 -3.22 -6.79 -28.50
CA ALA A 603 -4.54 -7.16 -28.01
C ALA A 603 -4.55 -8.57 -27.42
N GLN A 604 -3.99 -9.55 -28.13
CA GLN A 604 -3.86 -10.92 -27.64
C GLN A 604 -3.06 -10.97 -26.34
N PHE A 605 -1.91 -10.27 -26.31
CA PHE A 605 -1.06 -10.15 -25.13
C PHE A 605 -1.82 -9.53 -23.97
N ALA A 606 -2.43 -8.35 -24.14
CA ALA A 606 -3.06 -7.60 -23.06
C ALA A 606 -4.28 -8.35 -22.50
N MET A 607 -5.10 -8.97 -23.35
CA MET A 607 -6.26 -9.74 -22.95
C MET A 607 -5.86 -11.02 -22.18
N HIS A 608 -4.89 -11.78 -22.69
CA HIS A 608 -4.38 -12.98 -22.01
C HIS A 608 -3.79 -12.62 -20.66
N GLN A 609 -2.92 -11.62 -20.64
CA GLN A 609 -2.21 -11.19 -19.45
C GLN A 609 -3.17 -10.66 -18.37
N THR A 610 -4.22 -9.96 -18.77
CA THR A 610 -5.26 -9.48 -17.84
C THR A 610 -6.00 -10.64 -17.18
N ARG A 611 -6.44 -11.63 -17.97
CA ARG A 611 -7.09 -12.83 -17.43
C ARG A 611 -6.16 -13.58 -16.48
N ARG A 612 -4.88 -13.72 -16.83
CA ARG A 612 -3.89 -14.39 -15.99
C ARG A 612 -3.67 -13.65 -14.67
N MET A 613 -3.59 -12.32 -14.71
CA MET A 613 -3.45 -11.50 -13.50
C MET A 613 -4.64 -11.65 -12.56
N LEU A 614 -5.86 -11.59 -13.09
CA LEU A 614 -7.08 -11.75 -12.29
C LEU A 614 -7.17 -13.16 -11.68
N PHE A 615 -6.88 -14.20 -12.48
CA PHE A 615 -6.80 -15.57 -11.99
C PHE A 615 -5.80 -15.72 -10.84
N MET A 616 -4.59 -15.18 -11.00
CA MET A 616 -3.55 -15.29 -9.99
C MET A 616 -3.86 -14.49 -8.72
N ALA A 617 -4.47 -13.31 -8.86
CA ALA A 617 -4.92 -12.50 -7.74
C ALA A 617 -5.99 -13.24 -6.91
N GLN A 618 -7.04 -13.77 -7.55
CA GLN A 618 -8.06 -14.58 -6.89
C GLN A 618 -7.48 -15.83 -6.22
N ALA A 619 -6.46 -16.45 -6.82
CA ALA A 619 -5.88 -17.67 -6.29
C ALA A 619 -4.94 -17.46 -5.07
N HIS A 620 -4.44 -16.23 -4.82
CA HIS A 620 -3.38 -16.00 -3.83
C HIS A 620 -3.67 -14.88 -2.82
N VAL A 621 -4.53 -13.93 -3.14
CA VAL A 621 -4.83 -12.81 -2.25
C VAL A 621 -5.99 -13.19 -1.35
N ALA A 622 -5.71 -13.24 -0.04
CA ALA A 622 -6.66 -13.63 0.97
C ALA A 622 -7.13 -12.43 1.80
N ASP A 623 -8.42 -12.39 2.10
CA ASP A 623 -9.03 -11.31 2.90
C ASP A 623 -8.62 -11.39 4.38
N ASN A 624 -8.30 -12.60 4.87
CA ASN A 624 -7.90 -12.83 6.25
C ASN A 624 -6.98 -14.07 6.37
N PRO A 625 -6.30 -14.28 7.53
CA PRO A 625 -5.39 -15.39 7.72
C PRO A 625 -6.02 -16.78 7.53
N PHE A 626 -7.30 -16.94 7.85
CA PHE A 626 -8.00 -18.21 7.64
C PHE A 626 -8.29 -18.44 6.16
N HIS A 627 -8.75 -17.41 5.44
CA HIS A 627 -8.90 -17.46 3.98
C HIS A 627 -7.57 -17.80 3.29
N ALA A 628 -6.44 -17.28 3.78
CA ALA A 628 -5.11 -17.61 3.25
C ALA A 628 -4.78 -19.11 3.41
N GLU A 629 -5.17 -19.72 4.53
CA GLU A 629 -5.04 -21.16 4.75
C GLU A 629 -5.98 -21.97 3.83
N CYS A 630 -7.20 -21.50 3.58
CA CYS A 630 -8.14 -22.12 2.62
C CYS A 630 -7.57 -22.11 1.19
N LEU A 631 -7.11 -20.95 0.70
CA LEU A 631 -6.50 -20.84 -0.64
C LEU A 631 -5.26 -21.74 -0.76
N LYS A 632 -4.41 -21.78 0.26
CA LYS A 632 -3.24 -22.66 0.31
C LYS A 632 -3.61 -24.15 0.22
N LEU A 633 -4.74 -24.55 0.80
CA LEU A 633 -5.26 -25.91 0.70
C LEU A 633 -5.74 -26.21 -0.73
N LEU A 634 -6.55 -25.32 -1.31
CA LEU A 634 -7.05 -25.45 -2.69
C LEU A 634 -5.90 -25.49 -3.71
N GLN A 635 -4.86 -24.67 -3.56
CA GLN A 635 -3.68 -24.69 -4.42
C GLN A 635 -2.95 -26.04 -4.37
N LYS A 636 -2.84 -26.67 -3.19
CA LYS A 636 -2.23 -28.00 -3.06
C LYS A 636 -3.05 -29.09 -3.76
N LEU A 637 -4.38 -28.96 -3.75
CA LEU A 637 -5.28 -29.85 -4.48
C LEU A 637 -5.16 -29.63 -5.99
N ARG A 638 -5.18 -28.39 -6.47
CA ARG A 638 -4.95 -28.04 -7.89
C ARG A 638 -3.64 -28.61 -8.42
N ALA A 639 -2.57 -28.54 -7.62
CA ALA A 639 -1.26 -29.08 -7.98
C ALA A 639 -1.15 -30.61 -7.86
N ALA A 640 -2.17 -31.30 -7.34
CA ALA A 640 -2.18 -32.74 -7.17
C ALA A 640 -2.64 -33.46 -8.46
N PRO A 641 -2.09 -34.64 -8.79
CA PRO A 641 -2.59 -35.46 -9.88
C PRO A 641 -4.09 -35.78 -9.70
N GLY A 642 -4.90 -35.53 -10.73
CA GLY A 642 -6.35 -35.70 -10.67
C GLY A 642 -7.07 -34.72 -9.74
N GLN A 643 -6.41 -33.62 -9.36
CA GLN A 643 -6.91 -32.60 -8.43
C GLN A 643 -7.41 -33.18 -7.09
N GLU A 644 -6.83 -34.32 -6.68
CA GLU A 644 -7.29 -35.10 -5.53
C GLU A 644 -6.11 -35.50 -4.63
N MET A 645 -6.27 -35.39 -3.31
CA MET A 645 -5.23 -35.75 -2.35
C MET A 645 -5.77 -36.50 -1.13
N ALA A 646 -5.01 -37.50 -0.66
CA ALA A 646 -5.34 -38.24 0.56
C ALA A 646 -5.19 -37.37 1.82
N HIS A 647 -6.06 -37.58 2.81
CA HIS A 647 -6.12 -36.80 4.05
C HIS A 647 -4.76 -36.66 4.75
N SER A 648 -4.05 -37.78 4.98
CA SER A 648 -2.76 -37.77 5.68
C SER A 648 -1.67 -36.99 4.93
N VAL A 649 -1.71 -37.02 3.60
CA VAL A 649 -0.78 -36.28 2.74
C VAL A 649 -1.10 -34.80 2.76
N LEU A 650 -2.37 -34.44 2.65
CA LEU A 650 -2.81 -33.04 2.63
C LEU A 650 -2.56 -32.37 3.99
N LEU A 651 -2.94 -33.01 5.10
CA LEU A 651 -2.67 -32.54 6.47
C LEU A 651 -1.17 -32.29 6.69
N LYS A 652 -0.32 -33.26 6.33
CA LYS A 652 1.14 -33.14 6.44
C LYS A 652 1.70 -31.99 5.60
N ARG A 653 1.16 -31.76 4.40
CA ARG A 653 1.58 -30.67 3.49
C ARG A 653 1.08 -29.30 3.93
N MET A 654 -0.02 -29.22 4.67
CA MET A 654 -0.53 -27.97 5.24
C MET A 654 0.31 -27.47 6.41
N LYS A 655 0.94 -28.38 7.17
CA LYS A 655 1.73 -28.07 8.37
C LYS A 655 0.91 -27.29 9.42
N THR A 656 -0.37 -27.63 9.56
CA THR A 656 -1.28 -27.07 10.56
C THR A 656 -1.74 -28.19 11.51
N ASP A 657 -2.27 -27.84 12.69
CA ASP A 657 -2.78 -28.83 13.63
C ASP A 657 -4.08 -29.47 13.12
N SER A 658 -4.44 -30.62 13.68
CA SER A 658 -5.59 -31.41 13.19
C SER A 658 -6.94 -30.71 13.38
N LYS A 659 -7.08 -29.87 14.41
CA LYS A 659 -8.32 -29.15 14.68
C LYS A 659 -8.50 -28.07 13.62
N ARG A 660 -7.47 -27.23 13.44
CA ARG A 660 -7.45 -26.18 12.41
C ARG A 660 -7.64 -26.76 11.01
N PHE A 661 -7.01 -27.90 10.70
CA PHE A 661 -7.23 -28.59 9.43
C PHE A 661 -8.67 -29.07 9.23
N GLY A 662 -9.31 -29.54 10.31
CA GLY A 662 -10.72 -29.90 10.31
C GLY A 662 -11.61 -28.73 9.90
N ASP A 663 -11.40 -27.58 10.54
CA ASP A 663 -12.14 -26.34 10.25
C ASP A 663 -12.00 -25.94 8.77
N LEU A 664 -10.79 -26.02 8.21
CA LEU A 664 -10.53 -25.72 6.79
C LEU A 664 -11.30 -26.64 5.84
N ILE A 665 -11.29 -27.95 6.11
CA ILE A 665 -12.00 -28.94 5.28
C ILE A 665 -13.50 -28.75 5.38
N GLU A 666 -14.02 -28.47 6.57
CA GLU A 666 -15.44 -28.24 6.78
C GLU A 666 -15.91 -27.00 6.02
N THR A 667 -15.22 -25.86 6.16
CA THR A 667 -15.55 -24.64 5.43
C THR A 667 -15.50 -24.85 3.92
N LEU A 668 -14.43 -25.47 3.40
CA LEU A 668 -14.28 -25.70 1.96
C LEU A 668 -15.26 -26.74 1.40
N SER A 669 -15.74 -27.67 2.22
CA SER A 669 -16.77 -28.61 1.80
C SER A 669 -18.15 -27.97 1.81
N GLN A 670 -18.44 -27.09 2.76
CA GLN A 670 -19.72 -26.37 2.87
C GLN A 670 -19.89 -25.33 1.77
N ASN A 671 -18.81 -24.63 1.38
CA ASN A 671 -18.84 -23.64 0.30
C ASN A 671 -18.67 -24.25 -1.11
N GLY A 672 -18.64 -25.58 -1.22
CA GLY A 672 -18.55 -26.28 -2.50
C GLY A 672 -17.17 -26.26 -3.16
N GLY A 673 -16.10 -25.81 -2.49
CA GLY A 673 -14.74 -25.81 -3.04
C GLY A 673 -14.08 -27.19 -3.10
N ILE A 674 -14.50 -28.15 -2.28
CA ILE A 674 -13.99 -29.53 -2.29
C ILE A 674 -15.06 -30.59 -2.03
N GLU A 675 -14.85 -31.79 -2.59
CA GLU A 675 -15.62 -32.99 -2.31
C GLU A 675 -14.81 -33.94 -1.39
N ILE A 676 -15.47 -34.48 -0.36
CA ILE A 676 -14.88 -35.49 0.53
C ILE A 676 -15.18 -36.89 -0.01
N VAL A 677 -14.19 -37.51 -0.65
CA VAL A 677 -14.29 -38.87 -1.18
C VAL A 677 -13.83 -39.87 -0.12
N THR A 678 -14.74 -40.75 0.30
CA THR A 678 -14.45 -41.78 1.31
C THR A 678 -14.40 -43.16 0.68
N THR A 679 -13.28 -43.87 0.80
CA THR A 679 -13.13 -45.25 0.31
C THR A 679 -13.17 -46.25 1.48
N PRO A 680 -14.10 -47.22 1.49
CA PRO A 680 -14.19 -48.20 2.57
C PRO A 680 -12.99 -49.17 2.57
N ARG A 681 -12.41 -49.39 3.75
CA ARG A 681 -11.39 -50.42 4.02
C ARG A 681 -11.63 -51.02 5.41
N PRO A 682 -11.19 -52.27 5.68
CA PRO A 682 -11.29 -52.86 7.01
C PRO A 682 -10.47 -52.04 8.02
N GLY A 683 -11.11 -51.54 9.08
CA GLY A 683 -10.46 -50.84 10.21
C GLY A 683 -10.63 -49.32 10.23
N THR A 684 -10.33 -48.60 9.13
CA THR A 684 -10.53 -47.14 9.07
C THR A 684 -10.77 -46.68 7.63
N ALA A 685 -11.81 -45.88 7.41
CA ALA A 685 -12.13 -45.34 6.10
C ALA A 685 -11.03 -44.36 5.63
N HIS A 686 -10.53 -44.55 4.41
CA HIS A 686 -9.58 -43.61 3.82
C HIS A 686 -10.35 -42.40 3.28
N ARG A 687 -10.04 -41.22 3.80
CA ARG A 687 -10.57 -39.94 3.30
C ARG A 687 -9.61 -39.35 2.27
N ARG A 688 -10.17 -38.92 1.14
CA ARG A 688 -9.51 -38.15 0.09
C ARG A 688 -10.34 -36.89 -0.17
N TYR A 689 -9.67 -35.85 -0.62
CA TYR A 689 -10.28 -34.56 -0.91
C TYR A 689 -10.06 -34.25 -2.38
N ARG A 690 -11.14 -34.00 -3.11
CA ARG A 690 -11.13 -33.65 -4.54
C ARG A 690 -11.53 -32.19 -4.69
N LEU A 691 -10.84 -31.45 -5.54
CA LEU A 691 -11.25 -30.09 -5.89
C LEU A 691 -12.53 -30.12 -6.73
N LEU A 692 -13.47 -29.22 -6.45
CA LEU A 692 -14.62 -28.95 -7.30
C LEU A 692 -14.35 -27.63 -8.04
N GLU A 693 -14.61 -27.62 -9.36
CA GLU A 693 -14.44 -26.43 -10.22
C GLU A 693 -15.59 -25.46 -10.11
#